data_AF-A0A662DQ88-F1
#
_entry.id   AF-A0A662DQ88-F1
#
_cell.length_a   1.000
_cell.length_b   1.000
_cell.length_c   1.000
_cell.angle_alpha   90.00
_cell.angle_beta   90.00
_cell.angle_gamma   90.00
#
_symmetry.space_group_name_H-M   'P 1'
#
loop_
_entity.id
_entity.type
_entity.pdbx_description
1 polymer ?
#
loop_
_entity_poly.entity_id
_entity_poly.type
_entity_poly.pdbx_seq_one_letter_code
_entity_poly.pdbx_strand_id
1 'polypeptide(L)'
;VQEALDLGRHAIALSRSCGLWAGLKLVTAVADGTGTVDVHPNRVQARSPIIDVDGHPFQPVPNGRLIAPHVLEMEQEFRELRWPMARRYGVDNNLNRIAVQSADDWIGIAASGQTYHELRETLKVLGLETDDDLRRSGIRLFQILMPVPLDPAQVREFGAGLEELLVVEEKNPTLEQVIKSSLYDGGHHPRVVGRRDENDAPLVPGYGTLGVDTMLPAIHARLSQRLAERVRPIDQLIEPTKPRIPLTVNRAPFYCSGCPHNQSTRAEPGTLVGGGIGCHAMVALMEPERVGDIIGLTQMGGEGAQWIGISPFIDRDHLFQNLGDGTFFHSGSLAVRAAVAADIDITYKLLYNGTVAMTGGQDPEGQISVPELAHLLLIEGVKRVIVTSDDPDRHPSAAFPADVDVWDRSRLDEAQAQLAEVKGVTVLIHDQACAAENRRGRSRGTVATPGFRVVINERVCEGCGDCGDKSNCLSVQPVDTQFGRKTRIHQTSCNFDFSCLQGDCPSFATVTIDPKTVGTRRSASRPTPPSSIPDPAEPLVDADEFTVRLTGIGGTGVITVSQILGTAAMLAGSHVRGLDQTGLSQKAGPVVSDVRITAHEASASNRANVSGVDCILAFDLLVGASDSNLVGALADRTVVIASTDAVPTGMMVIHPDIPLPAGEELLERVNQVTRRSDNRYLDAARLARGLLGSTTNANIIVLGAAVQSGAVPVPVEALERAITLNGVAVDTNLAAFRWGRAWTDDAAAVEAAAGIPPASRSESLGELVDRLAADLVEYQSESYAAEFRAVVDGAVTAEQTCDPDSTAFSEAVARNLHKLMAYKDEYEVARLLLGDEANDAYKTVGGPNTTVTYHLHPPMLRSLGMDRKLKLQRSAIPAMKALRASKRLRGTRA
;
A
#
# COMPACT_ATOMS: atom_id res chain seq x y z
N VAL A 1 -11.60 -0.45 -19.13
CA VAL A 1 -10.37 -0.09 -19.90
C VAL A 1 -10.68 0.20 -21.37
N GLN A 2 -11.26 -0.73 -22.15
CA GLN A 2 -11.56 -0.53 -23.59
C GLN A 2 -12.28 0.79 -23.90
N GLU A 3 -13.36 1.10 -23.16
CA GLU A 3 -14.11 2.34 -23.36
C GLU A 3 -13.27 3.60 -23.14
N ALA A 4 -12.26 3.59 -22.26
CA ALA A 4 -11.39 4.75 -22.08
C ALA A 4 -10.56 5.03 -23.35
N LEU A 5 -10.12 3.98 -24.06
CA LEU A 5 -9.41 4.11 -25.33
C LEU A 5 -10.34 4.60 -26.44
N ASP A 6 -11.54 4.02 -26.53
CA ASP A 6 -12.52 4.33 -27.56
C ASP A 6 -13.09 5.76 -27.38
N LEU A 7 -13.50 6.11 -26.15
CA LEU A 7 -13.99 7.44 -25.80
C LEU A 7 -12.91 8.51 -25.86
N GLY A 8 -11.64 8.18 -25.60
CA GLY A 8 -10.53 9.10 -25.81
C GLY A 8 -10.43 9.58 -27.25
N ARG A 9 -10.64 8.68 -28.23
CA ARG A 9 -10.72 9.04 -29.65
C ARG A 9 -11.96 9.89 -29.95
N HIS A 10 -13.12 9.52 -29.39
CA HIS A 10 -14.33 10.31 -29.56
C HIS A 10 -14.23 11.70 -28.94
N ALA A 11 -13.56 11.88 -27.79
CA ALA A 11 -13.40 13.18 -27.13
C ALA A 11 -12.62 14.17 -28.02
N ILE A 12 -11.53 13.71 -28.64
CA ILE A 12 -10.75 14.52 -29.58
C ILE A 12 -11.60 14.90 -30.80
N ALA A 13 -12.29 13.93 -31.40
CA ALA A 13 -13.11 14.17 -32.59
C ALA A 13 -14.34 15.07 -32.30
N LEU A 14 -15.00 14.88 -31.15
CA LEU A 14 -16.08 15.73 -30.66
C LEU A 14 -15.60 17.18 -30.51
N SER A 15 -14.49 17.38 -29.78
CA SER A 15 -13.92 18.72 -29.54
C SER A 15 -13.57 19.44 -30.84
N ARG A 16 -12.99 18.73 -31.81
CA ARG A 16 -12.70 19.28 -33.15
C ARG A 16 -13.96 19.61 -33.95
N SER A 17 -15.02 18.82 -33.78
CA SER A 17 -16.27 19.02 -34.51
C SER A 17 -16.98 20.29 -34.04
N CYS A 18 -17.16 20.47 -32.73
CA CYS A 18 -17.99 21.55 -32.19
C CYS A 18 -17.21 22.70 -31.53
N GLY A 19 -15.89 22.60 -31.39
CA GLY A 19 -15.07 23.64 -30.75
C GLY A 19 -15.29 23.78 -29.25
N LEU A 20 -15.81 22.74 -28.59
CA LEU A 20 -15.98 22.67 -27.13
C LEU A 20 -14.86 21.84 -26.49
N TRP A 21 -14.61 22.07 -25.21
CA TRP A 21 -13.78 21.17 -24.42
C TRP A 21 -14.55 19.88 -24.14
N ALA A 22 -13.94 18.74 -24.48
CA ALA A 22 -14.46 17.42 -24.15
C ALA A 22 -13.75 16.90 -22.89
N GLY A 23 -14.52 16.44 -21.91
CA GLY A 23 -13.99 15.84 -20.69
C GLY A 23 -14.34 14.36 -20.61
N LEU A 24 -13.40 13.53 -20.16
CA LEU A 24 -13.62 12.12 -19.84
C LEU A 24 -13.39 11.92 -18.33
N LYS A 25 -14.39 11.40 -17.63
CA LYS A 25 -14.25 11.00 -16.22
C LYS A 25 -13.72 9.57 -16.16
N LEU A 26 -12.50 9.41 -15.65
CA LEU A 26 -11.94 8.10 -15.34
C LEU A 26 -12.00 7.87 -13.83
N VAL A 27 -12.67 6.80 -13.41
CA VAL A 27 -12.67 6.36 -12.01
C VAL A 27 -11.49 5.44 -11.73
N THR A 28 -11.07 5.33 -10.47
CA THR A 28 -9.94 4.49 -10.04
C THR A 28 -10.01 3.06 -10.57
N ALA A 29 -11.20 2.45 -10.57
CA ALA A 29 -11.40 1.09 -11.09
C ALA A 29 -11.00 0.94 -12.57
N VAL A 30 -11.05 2.02 -13.34
CA VAL A 30 -10.67 2.05 -14.76
C VAL A 30 -9.22 2.50 -14.93
N ALA A 31 -8.76 3.48 -14.16
CA ALA A 31 -7.40 4.02 -14.23
C ALA A 31 -6.34 3.01 -13.77
N ASP A 32 -6.63 2.27 -12.69
CA ASP A 32 -5.78 1.20 -12.14
C ASP A 32 -6.24 -0.19 -12.62
N GLY A 33 -7.15 -0.20 -13.60
CA GLY A 33 -7.69 -1.42 -14.19
C GLY A 33 -6.79 -1.94 -15.30
N THR A 34 -6.66 -3.26 -15.38
CA THR A 34 -5.98 -3.96 -16.48
C THR A 34 -6.97 -4.81 -17.26
N GLY A 35 -6.64 -5.13 -18.52
CA GLY A 35 -7.41 -6.13 -19.23
C GLY A 35 -7.03 -6.27 -20.69
N THR A 36 -7.52 -7.34 -21.31
CA THR A 36 -7.38 -7.55 -22.76
C THR A 36 -8.20 -6.50 -23.50
N VAL A 37 -7.55 -5.82 -24.45
CA VAL A 37 -8.15 -4.75 -25.24
C VAL A 37 -7.89 -5.00 -26.72
N ASP A 38 -8.86 -4.61 -27.52
CA ASP A 38 -8.76 -4.63 -28.97
C ASP A 38 -8.18 -3.30 -29.44
N VAL A 39 -7.07 -3.38 -30.15
CA VAL A 39 -6.43 -2.22 -30.76
C VAL A 39 -6.45 -2.38 -32.27
N HIS A 40 -7.19 -1.52 -32.95
CA HIS A 40 -7.23 -1.49 -34.41
C HIS A 40 -7.40 -0.04 -34.91
N PRO A 41 -6.68 0.40 -35.96
CA PRO A 41 -6.79 1.77 -36.46
C PRO A 41 -8.21 2.22 -36.84
N ASN A 42 -9.03 1.28 -37.32
CA ASN A 42 -10.40 1.53 -37.74
C ASN A 42 -11.45 1.20 -36.66
N ARG A 43 -11.06 0.96 -35.41
CA ARG A 43 -12.00 0.62 -34.34
C ARG A 43 -12.98 1.76 -34.06
N VAL A 44 -12.48 2.99 -34.01
CA VAL A 44 -13.28 4.20 -33.82
C VAL A 44 -13.28 5.01 -35.11
N GLN A 45 -14.45 5.09 -35.76
CA GLN A 45 -14.68 5.92 -36.94
C GLN A 45 -15.69 7.01 -36.60
N ALA A 46 -15.19 8.13 -36.09
CA ALA A 46 -16.04 9.24 -35.65
C ALA A 46 -16.72 9.94 -36.84
N ARG A 47 -18.04 10.15 -36.72
CA ARG A 47 -18.85 10.93 -37.65
C ARG A 47 -19.05 12.34 -37.09
N SER A 48 -18.57 13.34 -37.82
CA SER A 48 -18.77 14.74 -37.44
C SER A 48 -20.11 15.23 -38.00
N PRO A 49 -21.02 15.77 -37.19
CA PRO A 49 -22.23 16.38 -37.71
C PRO A 49 -21.88 17.64 -38.50
N ILE A 50 -22.71 17.99 -39.48
CA ILE A 50 -22.62 19.25 -40.22
C ILE A 50 -23.85 20.07 -39.85
N ILE A 51 -23.64 21.29 -39.36
CA ILE A 51 -24.71 22.27 -39.13
C ILE A 51 -24.50 23.39 -40.12
N ASP A 52 -25.52 23.72 -40.90
CA ASP A 52 -25.50 24.87 -41.80
C ASP A 52 -25.92 26.13 -41.05
N VAL A 53 -25.13 27.19 -41.19
CA VAL A 53 -25.41 28.54 -40.72
C VAL A 53 -25.33 29.46 -41.93
N ASP A 54 -26.44 30.13 -42.26
CA ASP A 54 -26.55 31.02 -43.43
C ASP A 54 -26.06 30.39 -44.75
N GLY A 55 -26.40 29.12 -44.96
CA GLY A 55 -26.08 28.37 -46.18
C GLY A 55 -24.64 27.86 -46.27
N HIS A 56 -23.87 27.93 -45.18
CA HIS A 56 -22.50 27.44 -45.10
C HIS A 56 -22.31 26.47 -43.94
N PRO A 57 -21.49 25.42 -44.08
CA PRO A 57 -21.12 24.55 -42.97
C PRO A 57 -20.43 25.35 -41.86
N PHE A 58 -21.00 25.30 -40.66
CA PHE A 58 -20.41 25.89 -39.48
C PHE A 58 -19.04 25.27 -39.20
N GLN A 59 -18.03 26.11 -38.99
CA GLN A 59 -16.72 25.71 -38.51
C GLN A 59 -16.39 26.49 -37.23
N PRO A 60 -16.12 25.80 -36.11
CA PRO A 60 -15.81 26.48 -34.87
C PRO A 60 -14.46 27.21 -34.98
N VAL A 61 -14.45 28.50 -34.64
CA VAL A 61 -13.24 29.32 -34.57
C VAL A 61 -12.91 29.63 -33.10
N PRO A 62 -11.68 29.40 -32.63
CA PRO A 62 -11.26 29.84 -31.30
C PRO A 62 -11.25 31.37 -31.20
N ASN A 63 -11.89 31.91 -30.16
CA ASN A 63 -11.89 33.36 -29.87
C ASN A 63 -11.44 33.60 -28.41
N GLY A 64 -10.34 34.34 -28.24
CA GLY A 64 -9.78 34.68 -26.93
C GLY A 64 -10.26 36.03 -26.35
N ARG A 65 -11.18 36.73 -27.02
CA ARG A 65 -11.68 38.04 -26.58
C ARG A 65 -12.76 37.88 -25.51
N LEU A 66 -12.34 37.61 -24.27
CA LEU A 66 -13.22 37.42 -23.12
C LEU A 66 -13.71 38.74 -22.49
N ILE A 67 -14.18 39.68 -23.33
CA ILE A 67 -14.76 40.96 -22.89
C ILE A 67 -16.05 41.27 -23.68
N ALA A 68 -17.01 41.92 -23.03
CA ALA A 68 -18.24 42.36 -23.68
C ALA A 68 -17.93 43.33 -24.86
N PRO A 69 -18.69 43.26 -25.98
CA PRO A 69 -19.85 42.40 -26.22
C PRO A 69 -19.52 40.99 -26.74
N HIS A 70 -18.27 40.70 -27.12
CA HIS A 70 -17.87 39.41 -27.73
C HIS A 70 -18.23 38.18 -26.88
N VAL A 71 -18.27 38.32 -25.55
CA VAL A 71 -18.70 37.24 -24.64
C VAL A 71 -20.17 36.83 -24.88
N LEU A 72 -21.05 37.77 -25.22
CA LEU A 72 -22.46 37.48 -25.53
C LEU A 72 -22.60 36.72 -26.85
N GLU A 73 -21.84 37.12 -27.87
CA GLU A 73 -21.79 36.40 -29.17
C GLU A 73 -21.27 34.96 -28.97
N MET A 74 -20.20 34.81 -28.17
CA MET A 74 -19.67 33.49 -27.81
C MET A 74 -20.66 32.64 -27.01
N GLU A 75 -21.41 33.24 -26.08
CA GLU A 75 -22.47 32.55 -25.34
C GLU A 75 -23.59 32.08 -26.28
N GLN A 76 -24.06 32.95 -27.18
CA GLN A 76 -25.07 32.59 -28.16
C GLN A 76 -24.59 31.44 -29.05
N GLU A 77 -23.39 31.54 -29.61
CA GLU A 77 -22.78 30.48 -30.42
C GLU A 77 -22.65 29.16 -29.64
N PHE A 78 -22.25 29.23 -28.37
CA PHE A 78 -22.20 28.06 -27.48
C PHE A 78 -23.59 27.41 -27.33
N ARG A 79 -24.63 28.20 -27.02
CA ARG A 79 -25.98 27.73 -26.72
C ARG A 79 -26.72 27.20 -27.95
N GLU A 80 -26.61 27.90 -29.07
CA GLU A 80 -27.44 27.68 -30.26
C GLU A 80 -26.77 26.79 -31.31
N LEU A 81 -25.43 26.76 -31.35
CA LEU A 81 -24.69 26.01 -32.37
C LEU A 81 -23.83 24.89 -31.77
N ARG A 82 -22.83 25.23 -30.95
CA ARG A 82 -21.83 24.26 -30.49
C ARG A 82 -22.42 23.18 -29.58
N TRP A 83 -23.32 23.55 -28.65
CA TRP A 83 -23.95 22.61 -27.73
C TRP A 83 -24.91 21.62 -28.44
N PRO A 84 -25.84 22.07 -29.33
CA PRO A 84 -26.61 21.16 -30.17
C PRO A 84 -25.76 20.27 -31.06
N MET A 85 -24.65 20.79 -31.61
CA MET A 85 -23.70 20.00 -32.40
C MET A 85 -23.06 18.88 -31.58
N ALA A 86 -22.65 19.16 -30.34
CA ALA A 86 -22.12 18.15 -29.44
C ALA A 86 -23.14 17.05 -29.12
N ARG A 87 -24.39 17.44 -28.86
CA ARG A 87 -25.51 16.48 -28.67
C ARG A 87 -25.71 15.62 -29.91
N ARG A 88 -25.75 16.23 -31.10
CA ARG A 88 -25.93 15.54 -32.37
C ARG A 88 -24.77 14.57 -32.66
N TYR A 89 -23.54 14.98 -32.37
CA TYR A 89 -22.37 14.10 -32.47
C TYR A 89 -22.57 12.84 -31.61
N GLY A 90 -23.07 12.98 -30.38
CA GLY A 90 -23.38 11.83 -29.50
C GLY A 90 -24.36 10.84 -30.14
N VAL A 91 -25.40 11.35 -30.79
CA VAL A 91 -26.40 10.53 -31.52
C VAL A 91 -25.79 9.86 -32.75
N ASP A 92 -25.12 10.62 -33.63
CA ASP A 92 -24.57 10.11 -34.90
C ASP A 92 -23.44 9.07 -34.69
N ASN A 93 -22.82 9.07 -33.51
CA ASN A 93 -21.77 8.12 -33.11
C ASN A 93 -22.24 7.04 -32.13
N ASN A 94 -23.54 6.97 -31.84
CA ASN A 94 -24.14 5.98 -30.93
C ASN A 94 -23.46 5.93 -29.55
N LEU A 95 -23.11 7.11 -29.00
CA LEU A 95 -22.46 7.20 -27.69
C LEU A 95 -23.42 6.93 -26.52
N ASN A 96 -24.72 6.98 -26.75
CA ASN A 96 -25.72 6.49 -25.80
C ASN A 96 -26.61 5.52 -26.56
N ARG A 97 -26.75 4.29 -26.07
CA ARG A 97 -27.40 3.20 -26.81
C ARG A 97 -28.30 2.34 -25.92
N ILE A 98 -29.44 1.94 -26.47
CA ILE A 98 -30.28 0.90 -25.88
C ILE A 98 -29.61 -0.44 -26.20
N ALA A 99 -28.84 -0.95 -25.23
CA ALA A 99 -27.97 -2.10 -25.42
C ALA A 99 -28.74 -3.43 -25.45
N VAL A 100 -29.81 -3.52 -24.66
CA VAL A 100 -30.70 -4.67 -24.59
C VAL A 100 -32.13 -4.16 -24.67
N GLN A 101 -32.96 -4.79 -25.51
CA GLN A 101 -34.38 -4.47 -25.68
C GLN A 101 -35.17 -5.67 -26.20
N SER A 102 -36.45 -5.71 -25.85
CA SER A 102 -37.48 -6.60 -26.38
C SER A 102 -38.81 -5.86 -26.57
N ALA A 103 -39.79 -6.52 -27.19
CA ALA A 103 -41.11 -5.93 -27.42
C ALA A 103 -41.95 -5.80 -26.13
N ASP A 104 -41.68 -6.66 -25.14
CA ASP A 104 -42.47 -6.81 -23.91
C ASP A 104 -41.71 -6.28 -22.67
N ASP A 105 -40.77 -5.34 -22.88
CA ASP A 105 -40.01 -4.75 -21.78
C ASP A 105 -40.95 -3.93 -20.86
N TRP A 106 -40.93 -4.23 -19.56
CA TRP A 106 -41.69 -3.49 -18.55
C TRP A 106 -40.80 -2.54 -17.74
N ILE A 107 -39.52 -2.89 -17.57
CA ILE A 107 -38.53 -2.09 -16.85
C ILE A 107 -37.34 -1.74 -17.73
N GLY A 108 -36.93 -0.48 -17.68
CA GLY A 108 -35.67 0.00 -18.22
C GLY A 108 -34.68 0.32 -17.12
N ILE A 109 -33.42 -0.08 -17.26
CA ILE A 109 -32.35 0.30 -16.33
C ILE A 109 -31.30 1.12 -17.07
N ALA A 110 -31.02 2.34 -16.57
CA ALA A 110 -30.08 3.28 -17.16
C ALA A 110 -28.86 3.50 -16.26
N ALA A 111 -27.66 3.39 -16.82
CA ALA A 111 -26.40 3.60 -16.10
C ALA A 111 -25.30 4.09 -17.04
N SER A 112 -24.23 4.68 -16.46
CA SER A 112 -23.09 5.20 -17.22
C SER A 112 -21.74 4.65 -16.72
N GLY A 113 -20.78 4.53 -17.64
CA GLY A 113 -19.39 4.14 -17.33
C GLY A 113 -19.27 2.85 -16.51
N GLN A 114 -18.42 2.86 -15.47
CA GLN A 114 -18.19 1.71 -14.59
C GLN A 114 -19.49 1.17 -13.98
N THR A 115 -20.43 2.04 -13.59
CA THR A 115 -21.70 1.64 -12.99
C THR A 115 -22.54 0.77 -13.91
N TYR A 116 -22.48 0.99 -15.23
CA TYR A 116 -23.15 0.12 -16.21
C TYR A 116 -22.56 -1.30 -16.22
N HIS A 117 -21.24 -1.41 -16.14
CA HIS A 117 -20.55 -2.72 -16.12
C HIS A 117 -20.76 -3.47 -14.80
N GLU A 118 -20.79 -2.75 -13.67
CA GLU A 118 -21.14 -3.33 -12.37
C GLU A 118 -22.63 -3.74 -12.32
N LEU A 119 -23.52 -3.00 -12.99
CA LEU A 119 -24.94 -3.36 -13.14
C LEU A 119 -25.08 -4.66 -13.96
N ARG A 120 -24.37 -4.76 -15.09
CA ARG A 120 -24.31 -5.98 -15.90
C ARG A 120 -23.87 -7.19 -15.08
N GLU A 121 -22.81 -7.02 -14.30
CA GLU A 121 -22.33 -8.06 -13.41
C GLU A 121 -23.37 -8.41 -12.33
N THR A 122 -24.02 -7.41 -11.74
CA THR A 122 -25.07 -7.63 -10.73
C THR A 122 -26.22 -8.46 -11.30
N LEU A 123 -26.64 -8.19 -12.53
CA LEU A 123 -27.68 -8.97 -13.23
C LEU A 123 -27.22 -10.41 -13.48
N LYS A 124 -25.96 -10.63 -13.89
CA LYS A 124 -25.36 -11.97 -14.02
C LYS A 124 -25.41 -12.73 -12.69
N VAL A 125 -24.99 -12.09 -11.60
CA VAL A 125 -25.03 -12.66 -10.23
C VAL A 125 -26.46 -13.03 -9.82
N LEU A 126 -27.46 -12.25 -10.22
CA LEU A 126 -28.88 -12.57 -10.00
C LEU A 126 -29.39 -13.73 -10.86
N GLY A 127 -28.58 -14.30 -11.76
CA GLY A 127 -28.99 -15.39 -12.67
C GLY A 127 -29.49 -14.94 -14.03
N LEU A 128 -29.33 -13.66 -14.37
CA LEU A 128 -29.67 -13.09 -15.68
C LEU A 128 -28.38 -12.89 -16.49
N GLU A 129 -27.78 -14.00 -16.90
CA GLU A 129 -26.39 -14.05 -17.38
C GLU A 129 -26.23 -13.50 -18.81
N THR A 130 -27.23 -13.73 -19.65
CA THR A 130 -27.18 -13.36 -21.07
C THR A 130 -28.16 -12.25 -21.42
N ASP A 131 -27.92 -11.57 -22.54
CA ASP A 131 -28.88 -10.62 -23.10
C ASP A 131 -30.25 -11.27 -23.38
N ASP A 132 -30.28 -12.56 -23.72
CA ASP A 132 -31.53 -13.29 -23.94
C ASP A 132 -32.29 -13.56 -22.64
N ASP A 133 -31.59 -13.73 -21.51
CA ASP A 133 -32.25 -13.82 -20.19
C ASP A 133 -32.91 -12.50 -19.81
N LEU A 134 -32.23 -11.38 -20.10
CA LEU A 134 -32.76 -10.03 -19.89
C LEU A 134 -33.97 -9.75 -20.78
N ARG A 135 -33.88 -10.08 -22.08
CA ARG A 135 -35.02 -9.97 -23.02
C ARG A 135 -36.21 -10.80 -22.56
N ARG A 136 -35.99 -12.06 -22.18
CA ARG A 136 -37.06 -12.94 -21.65
C ARG A 136 -37.63 -12.46 -20.32
N SER A 137 -36.91 -11.60 -19.58
CA SER A 137 -37.34 -10.99 -18.32
C SER A 137 -38.08 -9.66 -18.51
N GLY A 138 -38.17 -9.17 -19.74
CA GLY A 138 -38.72 -7.84 -20.04
C GLY A 138 -37.85 -6.71 -19.46
N ILE A 139 -36.52 -6.87 -19.46
CA ILE A 139 -35.56 -5.88 -18.96
C ILE A 139 -34.83 -5.21 -20.14
N ARG A 140 -34.99 -3.89 -20.26
CA ARG A 140 -34.29 -3.04 -21.20
C ARG A 140 -33.07 -2.38 -20.54
N LEU A 141 -31.94 -2.28 -21.23
CA LEU A 141 -30.74 -1.60 -20.71
C LEU A 141 -30.36 -0.39 -21.56
N PHE A 142 -30.12 0.75 -20.91
CA PHE A 142 -29.60 1.97 -21.53
C PHE A 142 -28.18 2.24 -21.08
N GLN A 143 -27.24 2.04 -22.00
CA GLN A 143 -25.82 2.33 -21.78
C GLN A 143 -25.52 3.77 -22.20
N ILE A 144 -25.12 4.59 -21.23
CA ILE A 144 -24.86 6.01 -21.43
C ILE A 144 -23.34 6.25 -21.37
N LEU A 145 -22.68 6.47 -22.52
CA LEU A 145 -21.25 6.80 -22.58
C LEU A 145 -21.00 8.31 -22.62
N MET A 146 -21.99 9.09 -23.05
CA MET A 146 -21.96 10.55 -23.09
C MET A 146 -23.15 11.11 -22.28
N PRO A 147 -23.02 11.20 -20.94
CA PRO A 147 -24.10 11.70 -20.09
C PRO A 147 -24.37 13.20 -20.24
N VAL A 148 -23.40 13.97 -20.74
CA VAL A 148 -23.53 15.42 -20.92
C VAL A 148 -22.88 15.86 -22.25
N PRO A 149 -23.65 16.51 -23.16
CA PRO A 149 -25.12 16.57 -23.21
C PRO A 149 -25.77 15.21 -23.55
N LEU A 150 -26.79 14.81 -22.76
CA LEU A 150 -27.72 13.74 -23.13
C LEU A 150 -28.79 14.28 -24.09
N ASP A 151 -29.18 13.46 -25.07
CA ASP A 151 -30.25 13.79 -26.03
C ASP A 151 -31.63 13.38 -25.48
N PRO A 152 -32.59 14.32 -25.31
CA PRO A 152 -33.90 14.00 -24.78
C PRO A 152 -34.72 13.04 -25.66
N ALA A 153 -34.50 12.99 -26.98
CA ALA A 153 -35.23 12.09 -27.86
C ALA A 153 -34.79 10.65 -27.65
N GLN A 154 -33.49 10.39 -27.46
CA GLN A 154 -32.99 9.05 -27.07
C GLN A 154 -33.57 8.59 -25.72
N VAL A 155 -33.74 9.49 -24.76
CA VAL A 155 -34.39 9.16 -23.47
C VAL A 155 -35.86 8.79 -23.66
N ARG A 156 -36.59 9.55 -24.48
CA ARG A 156 -38.00 9.24 -24.79
C ARG A 156 -38.15 7.93 -25.55
N GLU A 157 -37.25 7.65 -26.49
CA GLU A 157 -37.19 6.36 -27.20
C GLU A 157 -36.95 5.21 -26.22
N PHE A 158 -35.97 5.34 -25.32
CA PHE A 158 -35.70 4.35 -24.29
C PHE A 158 -36.90 4.13 -23.35
N GLY A 159 -37.56 5.22 -22.93
CA GLY A 159 -38.73 5.21 -22.04
C GLY A 159 -40.01 4.70 -22.67
N ALA A 160 -40.08 4.58 -24.00
CA ALA A 160 -41.30 4.23 -24.71
C ALA A 160 -41.79 2.81 -24.36
N GLY A 161 -43.05 2.72 -23.92
CA GLY A 161 -43.72 1.46 -23.57
C GLY A 161 -43.33 0.87 -22.22
N LEU A 162 -42.39 1.48 -21.49
CA LEU A 162 -41.98 1.02 -20.17
C LEU A 162 -42.99 1.42 -19.10
N GLU A 163 -43.17 0.55 -18.10
CA GLU A 163 -43.91 0.88 -16.89
C GLU A 163 -43.00 1.58 -15.87
N GLU A 164 -41.73 1.17 -15.81
CA GLU A 164 -40.76 1.65 -14.83
C GLU A 164 -39.37 1.87 -15.45
N LEU A 165 -38.65 2.86 -14.93
CA LEU A 165 -37.27 3.18 -15.28
C LEU A 165 -36.46 3.34 -14.00
N LEU A 166 -35.44 2.49 -13.82
CA LEU A 166 -34.47 2.57 -12.74
C LEU A 166 -33.19 3.26 -13.22
N VAL A 167 -32.84 4.39 -12.62
CA VAL A 167 -31.58 5.10 -12.88
C VAL A 167 -30.56 4.71 -11.82
N VAL A 168 -29.45 4.13 -12.25
CA VAL A 168 -28.35 3.73 -11.38
C VAL A 168 -27.17 4.67 -11.64
N GLU A 169 -26.97 5.63 -10.75
CA GLU A 169 -25.91 6.64 -10.86
C GLU A 169 -25.23 6.95 -9.52
N GLU A 170 -23.95 7.30 -9.57
CA GLU A 170 -23.16 7.59 -8.38
C GLU A 170 -23.29 9.05 -7.93
N LYS A 171 -23.20 9.27 -6.62
CA LYS A 171 -23.15 10.60 -5.99
C LYS A 171 -24.46 11.40 -6.13
N ASN A 172 -24.51 12.32 -7.09
CA ASN A 172 -25.62 13.25 -7.29
C ASN A 172 -26.56 12.73 -8.37
N PRO A 173 -27.89 12.86 -8.20
CA PRO A 173 -28.88 12.31 -9.12
C PRO A 173 -29.02 13.16 -10.41
N THR A 174 -27.93 13.33 -11.15
CA THR A 174 -27.87 14.24 -12.31
C THR A 174 -28.53 13.61 -13.53
N LEU A 175 -28.23 12.34 -13.82
CA LEU A 175 -28.86 11.58 -14.90
C LEU A 175 -30.34 11.37 -14.62
N GLU A 176 -30.72 11.06 -13.39
CA GLU A 176 -32.10 10.86 -12.96
C GLU A 176 -32.92 12.13 -13.21
N GLN A 177 -32.39 13.31 -12.87
CA GLN A 177 -33.04 14.60 -13.15
C GLN A 177 -33.18 14.89 -14.65
N VAL A 178 -32.13 14.63 -15.45
CA VAL A 178 -32.17 14.81 -16.90
C VAL A 178 -33.15 13.83 -17.55
N ILE A 179 -33.23 12.59 -17.08
CA ILE A 179 -34.17 11.58 -17.57
C ILE A 179 -35.61 11.98 -17.24
N LYS A 180 -35.89 12.32 -15.97
CA LYS A 180 -37.22 12.79 -15.52
C LYS A 180 -37.70 13.98 -16.35
N SER A 181 -36.85 14.99 -16.52
CA SER A 181 -37.20 16.17 -17.32
C SER A 181 -37.42 15.87 -18.80
N SER A 182 -36.66 14.94 -19.38
CA SER A 182 -36.82 14.54 -20.80
C SER A 182 -38.14 13.81 -21.09
N LEU A 183 -38.72 13.17 -20.06
CA LEU A 183 -39.96 12.40 -20.14
C LEU A 183 -41.21 13.19 -19.72
N TYR A 184 -41.04 14.28 -18.94
CA TYR A 184 -42.13 15.00 -18.29
C TYR A 184 -43.21 15.50 -19.25
N ASP A 185 -42.82 16.06 -20.40
CA ASP A 185 -43.76 16.61 -21.39
C ASP A 185 -44.44 15.53 -22.26
N GLY A 186 -44.13 14.24 -22.04
CA GLY A 186 -44.74 13.11 -22.72
C GLY A 186 -46.10 12.74 -22.14
N GLY A 187 -47.09 12.41 -22.98
CA GLY A 187 -48.44 12.05 -22.52
C GLY A 187 -48.54 10.75 -21.71
N HIS A 188 -47.60 9.82 -21.90
CA HIS A 188 -47.44 8.61 -21.09
C HIS A 188 -45.95 8.40 -20.82
N HIS A 189 -45.56 8.38 -19.55
CA HIS A 189 -44.17 8.20 -19.13
C HIS A 189 -44.08 7.08 -18.07
N PRO A 190 -42.98 6.31 -18.06
CA PRO A 190 -42.74 5.34 -17.00
C PRO A 190 -42.59 6.03 -15.63
N ARG A 191 -42.76 5.26 -14.57
CA ARG A 191 -42.32 5.66 -13.22
C ARG A 191 -40.79 5.67 -13.18
N VAL A 192 -40.19 6.80 -12.85
CA VAL A 192 -38.72 6.91 -12.76
C VAL A 192 -38.26 6.88 -11.31
N VAL A 193 -37.50 5.85 -10.95
CA VAL A 193 -36.86 5.67 -9.63
C VAL A 193 -35.34 5.65 -9.80
N GLY A 194 -34.61 5.85 -8.70
CA GLY A 194 -33.14 5.85 -8.73
C GLY A 194 -32.57 5.94 -7.34
N ARG A 195 -32.11 7.14 -6.94
CA ARG A 195 -31.62 7.35 -5.58
C ARG A 195 -32.69 7.10 -4.52
N ARG A 196 -33.92 7.46 -4.85
CA ARG A 196 -35.11 7.19 -4.05
C ARG A 196 -36.13 6.44 -4.86
N ASP A 197 -36.98 5.71 -4.14
CA ASP A 197 -38.09 5.00 -4.73
C ASP A 197 -39.38 5.82 -4.80
N GLU A 198 -40.48 5.16 -5.17
CA GLU A 198 -41.81 5.75 -5.30
C GLU A 198 -42.40 6.29 -3.99
N ASN A 199 -41.88 5.85 -2.85
CA ASN A 199 -42.30 6.25 -1.51
C ASN A 199 -41.30 7.22 -0.86
N ASP A 200 -40.35 7.76 -1.64
CA ASP A 200 -39.24 8.58 -1.18
C ASP A 200 -38.26 7.83 -0.26
N ALA A 201 -38.29 6.50 -0.20
CA ALA A 201 -37.33 5.72 0.56
C ALA A 201 -35.98 5.60 -0.20
N PRO A 202 -34.83 5.55 0.49
CA PRO A 202 -33.54 5.33 -0.16
C PRO A 202 -33.50 4.00 -0.92
N LEU A 203 -33.07 4.04 -2.19
CA LEU A 203 -32.98 2.86 -3.06
C LEU A 203 -31.54 2.63 -3.53
N VAL A 204 -31.01 3.51 -4.40
CA VAL A 204 -29.59 3.47 -4.83
C VAL A 204 -28.77 4.45 -3.96
N PRO A 205 -27.68 3.99 -3.29
CA PRO A 205 -26.87 4.86 -2.44
C PRO A 205 -26.22 6.04 -3.18
N GLY A 206 -26.39 7.25 -2.65
CA GLY A 206 -25.77 8.49 -3.18
C GLY A 206 -24.34 8.74 -2.70
N TYR A 207 -23.65 7.73 -2.16
CA TYR A 207 -22.30 7.82 -1.61
C TYR A 207 -21.52 6.54 -1.92
N GLY A 208 -20.20 6.53 -1.65
CA GLY A 208 -19.36 5.38 -1.98
C GLY A 208 -19.20 5.17 -3.49
N THR A 209 -18.78 3.96 -3.88
CA THR A 209 -18.75 3.48 -5.27
C THR A 209 -19.90 2.50 -5.45
N LEU A 210 -20.58 2.53 -6.60
CA LEU A 210 -21.64 1.56 -6.89
C LEU A 210 -21.06 0.29 -7.54
N GLY A 211 -20.55 -0.62 -6.72
CA GLY A 211 -20.16 -1.97 -7.13
C GLY A 211 -21.29 -3.00 -6.92
N VAL A 212 -21.09 -4.22 -7.42
CA VAL A 212 -22.06 -5.33 -7.31
C VAL A 212 -22.66 -5.46 -5.91
N ASP A 213 -21.82 -5.59 -4.88
CA ASP A 213 -22.26 -5.85 -3.50
C ASP A 213 -23.19 -4.75 -2.95
N THR A 214 -22.98 -3.49 -3.38
CA THR A 214 -23.77 -2.34 -2.94
C THR A 214 -25.10 -2.24 -3.70
N MET A 215 -25.11 -2.64 -4.97
CA MET A 215 -26.31 -2.55 -5.83
C MET A 215 -27.23 -3.76 -5.70
N LEU A 216 -26.67 -4.92 -5.39
CA LEU A 216 -27.36 -6.21 -5.39
C LEU A 216 -28.65 -6.20 -4.55
N PRO A 217 -28.69 -5.68 -3.30
CA PRO A 217 -29.93 -5.67 -2.51
C PRO A 217 -31.05 -4.83 -3.15
N ALA A 218 -30.71 -3.64 -3.68
CA ALA A 218 -31.67 -2.72 -4.28
C ALA A 218 -32.24 -3.28 -5.58
N ILE A 219 -31.38 -3.83 -6.44
CA ILE A 219 -31.79 -4.41 -7.73
C ILE A 219 -32.58 -5.70 -7.51
N HIS A 220 -32.13 -6.58 -6.61
CA HIS A 220 -32.88 -7.79 -6.25
C HIS A 220 -34.28 -7.42 -5.75
N ALA A 221 -34.41 -6.53 -4.76
CA ALA A 221 -35.70 -6.15 -4.18
C ALA A 221 -36.68 -5.60 -5.23
N ARG A 222 -36.18 -4.89 -6.26
CA ARG A 222 -36.99 -4.37 -7.36
C ARG A 222 -37.40 -5.46 -8.34
N LEU A 223 -36.44 -6.26 -8.83
CA LEU A 223 -36.72 -7.29 -9.85
C LEU A 223 -37.58 -8.42 -9.30
N SER A 224 -37.39 -8.82 -8.04
CA SER A 224 -38.15 -9.92 -7.41
C SER A 224 -39.65 -9.64 -7.30
N GLN A 225 -40.11 -8.39 -7.42
CA GLN A 225 -41.55 -8.07 -7.45
C GLN A 225 -42.28 -8.74 -8.62
N ARG A 226 -41.59 -9.00 -9.73
CA ARG A 226 -42.15 -9.68 -10.92
C ARG A 226 -41.38 -10.93 -11.33
N LEU A 227 -40.12 -11.04 -10.92
CA LEU A 227 -39.19 -12.07 -11.39
C LEU A 227 -38.67 -12.96 -10.26
N ALA A 228 -39.38 -13.08 -9.13
CA ALA A 228 -38.95 -13.87 -7.97
C ALA A 228 -38.51 -15.31 -8.31
N GLU A 229 -39.15 -15.95 -9.30
CA GLU A 229 -38.81 -17.31 -9.74
C GLU A 229 -37.64 -17.38 -10.72
N ARG A 230 -37.22 -16.24 -11.29
CA ARG A 230 -36.16 -16.14 -12.32
C ARG A 230 -34.87 -15.57 -11.77
N VAL A 231 -34.93 -14.78 -10.70
CA VAL A 231 -33.72 -14.28 -10.02
C VAL A 231 -33.34 -15.20 -8.88
N ARG A 232 -32.03 -15.35 -8.66
CA ARG A 232 -31.50 -16.12 -7.54
C ARG A 232 -31.91 -15.46 -6.20
N PRO A 233 -32.35 -16.25 -5.20
CA PRO A 233 -32.66 -15.74 -3.87
C PRO A 233 -31.46 -15.02 -3.23
N ILE A 234 -31.70 -13.85 -2.64
CA ILE A 234 -30.63 -13.01 -2.08
C ILE A 234 -29.82 -13.70 -0.97
N ASP A 235 -30.45 -14.58 -0.20
CA ASP A 235 -29.84 -15.36 0.89
C ASP A 235 -28.86 -16.43 0.38
N GLN A 236 -28.96 -16.81 -0.90
CA GLN A 236 -27.98 -17.68 -1.57
C GLN A 236 -26.81 -16.90 -2.18
N LEU A 237 -26.95 -15.57 -2.34
CA LEU A 237 -25.95 -14.70 -2.95
C LEU A 237 -25.11 -13.96 -1.91
N ILE A 238 -25.75 -13.58 -0.80
CA ILE A 238 -25.11 -12.88 0.31
C ILE A 238 -25.22 -13.81 1.52
N GLU A 239 -24.17 -14.59 1.76
CA GLU A 239 -24.14 -15.39 2.99
C GLU A 239 -24.17 -14.46 4.22
N PRO A 240 -24.94 -14.79 5.27
CA PRO A 240 -24.90 -14.07 6.52
C PRO A 240 -23.49 -14.16 7.11
N THR A 241 -22.72 -13.08 7.01
CA THR A 241 -21.39 -13.03 7.63
C THR A 241 -21.55 -13.13 9.14
N LYS A 242 -21.08 -14.22 9.74
CA LYS A 242 -20.87 -14.28 11.18
C LYS A 242 -19.80 -13.24 11.53
N PRO A 243 -20.06 -12.31 12.47
CA PRO A 243 -19.05 -11.34 12.87
C PRO A 243 -17.82 -12.09 13.38
N ARG A 244 -16.68 -11.86 12.73
CA ARG A 244 -15.40 -12.44 13.16
C ARG A 244 -14.82 -11.58 14.27
N ILE A 245 -14.03 -12.21 15.15
CA ILE A 245 -13.26 -11.47 16.15
C ILE A 245 -12.31 -10.52 15.37
N PRO A 246 -12.32 -9.21 15.64
CA PRO A 246 -11.42 -8.28 14.96
C PRO A 246 -9.95 -8.68 15.19
N LEU A 247 -9.12 -8.60 14.15
CA LEU A 247 -7.67 -8.80 14.30
C LEU A 247 -7.11 -7.70 15.21
N THR A 248 -6.17 -8.07 16.07
CA THR A 248 -5.53 -7.15 17.03
C THR A 248 -4.72 -6.05 16.35
N VAL A 249 -4.25 -6.28 15.12
CA VAL A 249 -3.51 -5.31 14.30
C VAL A 249 -3.90 -5.41 12.84
N ASN A 250 -3.82 -4.28 12.14
CA ASN A 250 -4.04 -4.18 10.69
C ASN A 250 -2.83 -3.52 10.00
N ARG A 251 -2.69 -3.74 8.69
CA ARG A 251 -1.73 -2.98 7.86
C ARG A 251 -2.27 -1.57 7.61
N ALA A 252 -1.50 -0.56 7.98
CA ALA A 252 -1.78 0.83 7.65
C ALA A 252 -0.70 1.40 6.71
N PRO A 253 -1.03 2.40 5.87
CA PRO A 253 -0.04 3.15 5.11
C PRO A 253 1.08 3.67 6.01
N PHE A 254 2.33 3.46 5.60
CA PHE A 254 3.51 3.87 6.37
C PHE A 254 4.63 4.35 5.46
N TYR A 255 5.57 5.14 6.00
CA TYR A 255 6.72 5.62 5.25
C TYR A 255 7.69 4.50 4.88
N CYS A 256 8.37 4.66 3.74
CA CYS A 256 9.41 3.73 3.31
C CYS A 256 10.57 3.64 4.34
N SER A 257 11.30 2.53 4.34
CA SER A 257 12.55 2.42 5.11
C SER A 257 13.51 3.56 4.77
N GLY A 258 13.88 4.34 5.79
CA GLY A 258 14.78 5.50 5.64
C GLY A 258 14.17 6.68 4.87
N CYS A 259 12.85 6.82 4.87
CA CYS A 259 12.16 7.94 4.22
C CYS A 259 12.49 9.27 4.92
N PRO A 260 12.79 10.35 4.18
CA PRO A 260 13.00 11.66 4.80
C PRO A 260 11.77 12.18 5.55
N HIS A 261 10.56 11.80 5.12
CA HIS A 261 9.33 12.12 5.84
C HIS A 261 9.32 11.64 7.29
N ASN A 262 10.05 10.57 7.63
CA ASN A 262 10.11 10.07 9.02
C ASN A 262 10.60 11.12 10.02
N GLN A 263 11.49 12.02 9.57
CA GLN A 263 11.98 13.14 10.35
C GLN A 263 11.24 14.42 9.99
N SER A 264 11.07 14.71 8.69
CA SER A 264 10.56 16.00 8.25
C SER A 264 9.11 16.26 8.69
N THR A 265 8.30 15.22 8.95
CA THR A 265 6.92 15.41 9.44
C THR A 265 6.80 15.41 10.96
N ARG A 266 7.89 15.17 11.69
CA ARG A 266 7.89 15.21 13.16
C ARG A 266 7.57 16.62 13.64
N ALA A 267 6.73 16.72 14.65
CA ALA A 267 6.40 17.98 15.33
C ALA A 267 6.20 17.69 16.82
N GLU A 268 6.42 18.71 17.66
CA GLU A 268 6.16 18.59 19.09
C GLU A 268 4.65 18.38 19.36
N PRO A 269 4.27 17.56 20.37
CA PRO A 269 2.87 17.34 20.72
C PRO A 269 2.09 18.64 20.91
N GLY A 270 0.87 18.70 20.38
CA GLY A 270 0.00 19.88 20.46
C GLY A 270 0.31 20.98 19.43
N THR A 271 1.36 20.84 18.62
CA THR A 271 1.63 21.74 17.48
C THR A 271 0.53 21.58 16.42
N LEU A 272 -0.07 22.68 15.94
CA LEU A 272 -1.00 22.59 14.80
C LEU A 272 -0.23 22.35 13.51
N VAL A 273 -0.64 21.33 12.76
CA VAL A 273 0.02 20.96 11.51
C VAL A 273 -1.00 20.79 10.38
N GLY A 274 -0.78 21.48 9.27
CA GLY A 274 -1.46 21.24 8.01
C GLY A 274 -0.89 20.01 7.33
N GLY A 275 -1.76 19.07 6.97
CA GLY A 275 -1.38 17.95 6.12
C GLY A 275 -1.03 18.46 4.71
N GLY A 276 -0.11 17.77 4.05
CA GLY A 276 0.23 18.03 2.65
C GLY A 276 -0.26 16.91 1.74
N ILE A 277 -0.34 17.16 0.43
CA ILE A 277 -0.61 16.10 -0.55
C ILE A 277 0.65 15.24 -0.81
N GLY A 278 0.43 14.02 -1.30
CA GLY A 278 1.47 13.02 -1.51
C GLY A 278 1.77 12.24 -0.23
N CYS A 279 3.02 11.83 -0.01
CA CYS A 279 3.39 11.07 1.18
C CYS A 279 3.09 11.83 2.48
N HIS A 280 3.05 13.17 2.44
CA HIS A 280 2.66 14.00 3.58
C HIS A 280 1.24 13.72 4.07
N ALA A 281 0.33 13.19 3.24
CA ALA A 281 -1.03 12.89 3.67
C ALA A 281 -1.09 11.77 4.71
N MET A 282 -0.04 10.94 4.82
CA MET A 282 0.04 9.86 5.80
C MET A 282 0.12 10.36 7.25
N VAL A 283 0.49 11.63 7.50
CA VAL A 283 0.49 12.19 8.86
C VAL A 283 -0.91 12.14 9.48
N ALA A 284 -1.97 12.20 8.68
CA ALA A 284 -3.35 12.09 9.14
C ALA A 284 -3.71 10.70 9.71
N LEU A 285 -2.83 9.70 9.53
CA LEU A 285 -2.98 8.34 10.03
C LEU A 285 -1.97 8.01 11.13
N MET A 286 -1.20 8.99 11.60
CA MET A 286 -0.13 8.83 12.60
C MET A 286 -0.54 9.46 13.94
N GLU A 287 0.13 9.03 15.01
CA GLU A 287 -0.13 9.50 16.37
C GLU A 287 0.20 11.00 16.53
N PRO A 288 -0.71 11.82 17.09
CA PRO A 288 -0.47 13.25 17.33
C PRO A 288 0.78 13.55 18.15
N GLU A 289 1.17 12.64 19.05
CA GLU A 289 2.40 12.72 19.86
C GLU A 289 3.66 12.74 18.98
N ARG A 290 3.57 12.30 17.72
CA ARG A 290 4.68 12.26 16.76
C ARG A 290 4.62 13.39 15.73
N VAL A 291 3.44 13.68 15.21
CA VAL A 291 3.26 14.54 14.02
C VAL A 291 2.49 15.84 14.31
N GLY A 292 2.07 16.06 15.55
CA GLY A 292 1.24 17.19 15.95
C GLY A 292 -0.25 16.98 15.65
N ASP A 293 -1.04 18.00 15.96
CA ASP A 293 -2.49 18.05 15.76
C ASP A 293 -2.78 18.37 14.28
N ILE A 294 -3.12 17.34 13.49
CA ILE A 294 -3.39 17.49 12.07
C ILE A 294 -4.75 18.15 11.83
N ILE A 295 -4.78 19.37 11.29
CA ILE A 295 -6.01 20.15 11.12
C ILE A 295 -6.75 19.90 9.79
N GLY A 296 -6.12 19.20 8.83
CA GLY A 296 -6.77 18.83 7.57
C GLY A 296 -5.82 18.63 6.39
N LEU A 297 -6.42 18.29 5.25
CA LEU A 297 -5.79 18.18 3.94
C LEU A 297 -6.47 19.14 2.97
N THR A 298 -5.77 19.55 1.91
CA THR A 298 -6.28 20.49 0.89
C THR A 298 -5.87 20.02 -0.50
N GLN A 299 -6.40 20.61 -1.57
CA GLN A 299 -5.98 20.27 -2.94
C GLN A 299 -4.49 20.58 -3.15
N MET A 300 -3.85 19.84 -4.07
CA MET A 300 -2.44 20.04 -4.42
C MET A 300 -2.19 21.50 -4.87
N GLY A 301 -1.29 22.18 -4.18
CA GLY A 301 -0.94 23.58 -4.36
C GLY A 301 -1.75 24.57 -3.53
N GLY A 302 -2.75 24.11 -2.78
CA GLY A 302 -3.51 24.91 -1.83
C GLY A 302 -2.96 24.87 -0.41
N GLU A 303 -1.91 24.09 -0.16
CA GLU A 303 -1.32 23.87 1.17
C GLU A 303 -1.00 25.19 1.88
N GLY A 304 -1.55 25.34 3.09
CA GLY A 304 -1.33 26.47 4.00
C GLY A 304 -2.25 27.65 3.74
N ALA A 305 -2.78 27.81 2.52
CA ALA A 305 -3.64 28.94 2.18
C ALA A 305 -4.97 28.95 2.97
N GLN A 306 -5.43 27.78 3.43
CA GLN A 306 -6.60 27.71 4.33
C GLN A 306 -6.40 28.49 5.64
N TRP A 307 -5.16 28.66 6.09
CA TRP A 307 -4.83 29.39 7.31
C TRP A 307 -5.18 30.88 7.23
N ILE A 308 -5.16 31.46 6.02
CA ILE A 308 -5.57 32.85 5.75
C ILE A 308 -7.01 33.06 6.22
N GLY A 309 -7.90 32.10 5.95
CA GLY A 309 -9.31 32.17 6.35
C GLY A 309 -9.58 31.69 7.77
N ILE A 310 -8.68 30.91 8.38
CA ILE A 310 -8.89 30.28 9.70
C ILE A 310 -8.31 31.14 10.83
N SER A 311 -7.07 31.63 10.67
CA SER A 311 -6.32 32.33 11.72
C SER A 311 -7.06 33.51 12.38
N PRO A 312 -7.88 34.32 11.68
CA PRO A 312 -8.57 35.43 12.34
C PRO A 312 -9.69 35.01 13.30
N PHE A 313 -10.07 33.74 13.33
CA PHE A 313 -11.24 33.24 14.06
C PHE A 313 -10.89 32.24 15.18
N ILE A 314 -9.60 32.03 15.48
CA ILE A 314 -9.16 31.11 16.54
C ILE A 314 -8.04 31.72 17.39
N ASP A 315 -7.86 31.20 18.61
CA ASP A 315 -6.84 31.68 19.57
C ASP A 315 -5.42 31.12 19.31
N ARG A 316 -5.25 30.28 18.29
CA ARG A 316 -3.95 29.68 17.94
C ARG A 316 -3.26 30.58 16.94
N ASP A 317 -2.06 31.03 17.28
CA ASP A 317 -1.35 32.05 16.49
C ASP A 317 -0.50 31.50 15.35
N HIS A 318 -0.24 30.19 15.27
CA HIS A 318 0.74 29.64 14.32
C HIS A 318 0.33 28.27 13.78
N LEU A 319 0.69 28.02 12.52
CA LEU A 319 0.52 26.75 11.82
C LEU A 319 1.85 26.29 11.20
N PHE A 320 2.18 25.00 11.31
CA PHE A 320 3.16 24.37 10.44
C PHE A 320 2.47 23.72 9.24
N GLN A 321 2.88 24.00 8.02
CA GLN A 321 2.31 23.38 6.82
C GLN A 321 3.32 22.46 6.15
N ASN A 322 3.03 21.17 6.09
CA ASN A 322 3.83 20.23 5.30
C ASN A 322 3.63 20.48 3.80
N LEU A 323 4.71 20.61 3.05
CA LEU A 323 4.70 20.84 1.60
C LEU A 323 5.81 20.05 0.92
N GLY A 324 5.50 19.36 -0.18
CA GLY A 324 6.51 18.72 -1.01
C GLY A 324 7.02 19.66 -2.10
N ASP A 325 8.27 19.51 -2.53
CA ASP A 325 8.85 20.21 -3.68
C ASP A 325 8.02 20.04 -4.97
N GLY A 326 7.57 18.82 -5.29
CA GLY A 326 6.70 18.56 -6.43
C GLY A 326 5.40 19.37 -6.40
N THR A 327 4.82 19.56 -5.21
CA THR A 327 3.65 20.42 -5.03
C THR A 327 4.02 21.90 -5.14
N PHE A 328 5.13 22.30 -4.54
CA PHE A 328 5.61 23.68 -4.56
C PHE A 328 5.79 24.18 -6.01
N PHE A 329 6.48 23.41 -6.85
CA PHE A 329 6.73 23.77 -8.24
C PHE A 329 5.50 23.64 -9.15
N HIS A 330 4.56 22.74 -8.83
CA HIS A 330 3.30 22.64 -9.56
C HIS A 330 2.39 23.87 -9.37
N SER A 331 2.12 24.26 -8.12
CA SER A 331 1.27 25.41 -7.82
C SER A 331 1.37 25.93 -6.38
N GLY A 332 2.03 25.21 -5.47
CA GLY A 332 2.15 25.58 -4.06
C GLY A 332 2.94 26.87 -3.80
N SER A 333 3.82 27.27 -4.73
CA SER A 333 4.50 28.57 -4.68
C SER A 333 3.51 29.75 -4.64
N LEU A 334 2.36 29.63 -5.31
CA LEU A 334 1.30 30.66 -5.26
C LEU A 334 0.61 30.70 -3.89
N ALA A 335 0.46 29.57 -3.21
CA ALA A 335 -0.07 29.53 -1.84
C ALA A 335 0.89 30.21 -0.84
N VAL A 336 2.20 29.96 -0.96
CA VAL A 336 3.21 30.65 -0.15
C VAL A 336 3.15 32.16 -0.40
N ARG A 337 3.10 32.60 -1.66
CA ARG A 337 2.95 34.02 -2.00
C ARG A 337 1.67 34.63 -1.42
N ALA A 338 0.56 33.92 -1.48
CA ALA A 338 -0.71 34.37 -0.90
C ALA A 338 -0.64 34.49 0.63
N ALA A 339 0.02 33.55 1.31
CA ALA A 339 0.25 33.61 2.75
C ALA A 339 1.13 34.81 3.13
N VAL A 340 2.18 35.11 2.34
CA VAL A 340 3.02 36.29 2.56
C VAL A 340 2.20 37.57 2.38
N ALA A 341 1.40 37.66 1.32
CA ALA A 341 0.55 38.82 1.07
C ALA A 341 -0.53 39.04 2.15
N ALA A 342 -1.00 37.96 2.77
CA ALA A 342 -1.96 37.99 3.86
C ALA A 342 -1.34 38.32 5.23
N ASP A 343 0.00 38.38 5.33
CA ASP A 343 0.76 38.66 6.56
C ASP A 343 0.34 37.77 7.74
N ILE A 344 0.22 36.47 7.49
CA ILE A 344 -0.14 35.46 8.50
C ILE A 344 1.09 34.73 9.06
N ASP A 345 0.97 34.30 10.32
CA ASP A 345 1.99 33.54 11.04
C ASP A 345 1.90 32.05 10.65
N ILE A 346 2.81 31.58 9.81
CA ILE A 346 2.85 30.20 9.30
C ILE A 346 4.27 29.77 8.92
N THR A 347 4.64 28.55 9.28
CA THR A 347 5.91 27.93 8.84
C THR A 347 5.64 26.84 7.81
N TYR A 348 6.14 27.01 6.60
CA TYR A 348 6.12 25.94 5.59
C TYR A 348 7.28 24.98 5.79
N LYS A 349 6.98 23.70 6.01
CA LYS A 349 7.95 22.60 6.04
C LYS A 349 8.06 22.01 4.64
N LEU A 350 8.94 22.59 3.83
CA LEU A 350 9.17 22.22 2.45
C LEU A 350 10.17 21.06 2.39
N LEU A 351 9.70 19.85 2.12
CA LEU A 351 10.56 18.70 1.86
C LEU A 351 11.02 18.72 0.41
N TYR A 352 12.32 18.93 0.21
CA TYR A 352 13.00 18.83 -1.07
C TYR A 352 13.61 17.43 -1.20
N ASN A 353 12.91 16.54 -1.91
CA ASN A 353 13.32 15.14 -2.07
C ASN A 353 13.62 14.75 -3.52
N GLY A 354 13.41 15.68 -4.46
CA GLY A 354 13.67 15.54 -5.88
C GLY A 354 12.72 14.60 -6.61
N THR A 355 11.54 14.28 -6.05
CA THR A 355 10.66 13.26 -6.65
C THR A 355 9.20 13.43 -6.27
N VAL A 356 8.31 13.38 -7.27
CA VAL A 356 6.88 13.15 -7.06
C VAL A 356 6.66 11.66 -6.75
N ALA A 357 6.92 11.29 -5.49
CA ALA A 357 7.09 9.90 -5.10
C ALA A 357 5.88 9.02 -5.42
N MET A 358 4.66 9.46 -5.11
CA MET A 358 3.44 8.66 -5.24
C MET A 358 2.99 8.39 -6.69
N THR A 359 3.52 9.09 -7.69
CA THR A 359 3.19 8.89 -9.12
C THR A 359 4.08 7.85 -9.80
N GLY A 360 4.77 7.03 -9.02
CA GLY A 360 5.75 6.05 -9.51
C GLY A 360 7.19 6.56 -9.53
N GLY A 361 7.42 7.81 -9.10
CA GLY A 361 8.74 8.44 -9.02
C GLY A 361 9.05 9.35 -10.21
N GLN A 362 8.11 10.23 -10.57
CA GLN A 362 8.32 11.23 -11.62
C GLN A 362 9.18 12.38 -11.12
N ASP A 363 9.90 13.03 -12.02
CA ASP A 363 10.68 14.23 -11.72
C ASP A 363 9.75 15.44 -11.51
N PRO A 364 10.02 16.30 -10.52
CA PRO A 364 9.29 17.56 -10.36
C PRO A 364 9.58 18.53 -11.53
N GLU A 365 8.56 18.83 -12.33
CA GLU A 365 8.68 19.78 -13.45
C GLU A 365 8.97 21.21 -12.96
N GLY A 366 9.94 21.88 -13.58
CA GLY A 366 10.32 23.27 -13.23
C GLY A 366 11.14 23.41 -11.94
N GLN A 367 11.63 22.31 -11.37
CA GLN A 367 12.44 22.33 -10.15
C GLN A 367 13.80 23.04 -10.34
N ILE A 368 14.10 23.95 -9.42
CA ILE A 368 15.38 24.66 -9.30
C ILE A 368 16.16 24.16 -8.08
N SER A 369 17.44 24.50 -7.99
CA SER A 369 18.29 24.05 -6.88
C SER A 369 17.84 24.62 -5.52
N VAL A 370 18.20 23.94 -4.43
CA VAL A 370 17.86 24.38 -3.05
C VAL A 370 18.33 25.82 -2.75
N PRO A 371 19.55 26.25 -3.12
CA PRO A 371 19.97 27.63 -2.92
C PRO A 371 19.15 28.65 -3.73
N GLU A 372 18.82 28.34 -4.99
CA GLU A 372 17.96 29.20 -5.83
C GLU A 372 16.53 29.29 -5.27
N LEU A 373 16.00 28.19 -4.75
CA LEU A 373 14.71 28.14 -4.08
C LEU A 373 14.70 29.01 -2.81
N ALA A 374 15.74 28.90 -1.98
CA ALA A 374 15.86 29.73 -0.77
C ALA A 374 15.92 31.23 -1.14
N HIS A 375 16.66 31.58 -2.20
CA HIS A 375 16.71 32.94 -2.72
C HIS A 375 15.31 33.41 -3.20
N LEU A 376 14.62 32.60 -4.00
CA LEU A 376 13.27 32.90 -4.48
C LEU A 376 12.31 33.20 -3.33
N LEU A 377 12.31 32.36 -2.29
CA LEU A 377 11.43 32.53 -1.13
C LEU A 377 11.70 33.85 -0.38
N LEU A 378 12.96 34.24 -0.24
CA LEU A 378 13.32 35.54 0.35
C LEU A 378 12.84 36.71 -0.51
N ILE A 379 12.96 36.63 -1.83
CA ILE A 379 12.43 37.64 -2.76
C ILE A 379 10.90 37.77 -2.64
N GLU A 380 10.19 36.65 -2.49
CA GLU A 380 8.73 36.64 -2.31
C GLU A 380 8.29 37.28 -1.00
N GLY A 381 9.20 37.47 -0.03
CA GLY A 381 8.94 38.14 1.25
C GLY A 381 8.83 37.20 2.46
N VAL A 382 9.27 35.94 2.33
CA VAL A 382 9.44 35.03 3.47
C VAL A 382 10.44 35.63 4.46
N LYS A 383 10.07 35.68 5.74
CA LYS A 383 10.82 36.40 6.78
C LYS A 383 12.08 35.66 7.24
N ARG A 384 12.06 34.33 7.22
CA ARG A 384 13.20 33.49 7.59
C ARG A 384 13.16 32.15 6.86
N VAL A 385 14.33 31.72 6.40
CA VAL A 385 14.54 30.40 5.79
C VAL A 385 15.65 29.67 6.54
N ILE A 386 15.37 28.44 6.97
CA ILE A 386 16.40 27.51 7.47
C ILE A 386 16.41 26.29 6.56
N VAL A 387 17.59 25.87 6.12
CA VAL A 387 17.81 24.65 5.35
C VAL A 387 18.37 23.59 6.28
N THR A 388 17.79 22.40 6.27
CA THR A 388 18.34 21.21 6.95
C THR A 388 18.68 20.15 5.92
N SER A 389 19.79 19.44 6.10
CA SER A 389 20.20 18.37 5.19
C SER A 389 20.81 17.18 5.92
N ASP A 390 20.73 15.99 5.30
CA ASP A 390 21.48 14.79 5.71
C ASP A 390 22.98 14.87 5.37
N ASP A 391 23.35 15.84 4.55
CA ASP A 391 24.70 16.08 4.06
C ASP A 391 24.90 17.60 3.81
N PRO A 392 25.03 18.43 4.87
CA PRO A 392 25.15 19.88 4.73
C PRO A 392 26.31 20.34 3.84
N ASP A 393 27.37 19.54 3.76
CA ASP A 393 28.57 19.82 2.96
C ASP A 393 28.32 19.66 1.44
N ARG A 394 27.18 19.07 1.04
CA ARG A 394 26.78 18.92 -0.37
C ARG A 394 26.64 20.27 -1.08
N HIS A 395 26.23 21.29 -0.34
CA HIS A 395 26.05 22.64 -0.84
C HIS A 395 27.10 23.56 -0.21
N PRO A 396 27.96 24.22 -1.01
CA PRO A 396 28.87 25.22 -0.47
C PRO A 396 28.06 26.33 0.21
N SER A 397 28.46 26.78 1.40
CA SER A 397 27.77 27.87 2.10
C SER A 397 27.65 29.15 1.25
N ALA A 398 28.65 29.40 0.38
CA ALA A 398 28.65 30.52 -0.57
C ALA A 398 27.57 30.44 -1.66
N ALA A 399 26.90 29.30 -1.84
CA ALA A 399 25.78 29.16 -2.78
C ALA A 399 24.50 29.78 -2.23
N PHE A 400 24.38 29.97 -0.91
CA PHE A 400 23.18 30.48 -0.27
C PHE A 400 23.24 32.00 -0.06
N PRO A 401 22.08 32.68 -0.04
CA PRO A 401 21.98 34.06 0.46
C PRO A 401 22.47 34.16 1.92
N ALA A 402 23.00 35.32 2.30
CA ALA A 402 23.59 35.53 3.63
C ALA A 402 22.59 35.31 4.80
N ASP A 403 21.28 35.48 4.55
CA ASP A 403 20.22 35.36 5.55
C ASP A 403 19.65 33.93 5.66
N VAL A 404 20.28 32.94 5.02
CA VAL A 404 19.86 31.52 5.06
C VAL A 404 20.89 30.70 5.83
N ASP A 405 20.43 30.00 6.86
CA ASP A 405 21.27 29.04 7.57
C ASP A 405 21.15 27.64 6.98
N VAL A 406 22.26 26.91 6.92
CA VAL A 406 22.30 25.49 6.53
C VAL A 406 22.75 24.64 7.72
N TRP A 407 21.86 23.79 8.21
CA TRP A 407 22.07 22.96 9.39
C TRP A 407 22.06 21.47 9.06
N ASP A 408 22.71 20.69 9.92
CA ASP A 408 22.50 19.24 9.94
C ASP A 408 21.07 18.92 10.37
N ARG A 409 20.46 17.93 9.72
CA ARG A 409 19.08 17.50 10.02
C ARG A 409 18.83 17.06 11.46
N SER A 410 19.87 16.75 12.25
CA SER A 410 19.70 16.48 13.70
C SER A 410 19.18 17.68 14.50
N ARG A 411 19.23 18.89 13.93
CA ARG A 411 18.73 20.13 14.54
C ARG A 411 17.35 20.54 14.00
N LEU A 412 16.58 19.59 13.45
CA LEU A 412 15.27 19.88 12.84
C LEU A 412 14.26 20.43 13.87
N ASP A 413 14.22 19.89 15.09
CA ASP A 413 13.31 20.38 16.15
C ASP A 413 13.68 21.80 16.59
N GLU A 414 14.98 22.10 16.72
CA GLU A 414 15.48 23.44 17.00
C GLU A 414 15.11 24.44 15.89
N ALA A 415 15.23 24.02 14.62
CA ALA A 415 14.87 24.85 13.47
C ALA A 415 13.38 25.17 13.47
N GLN A 416 12.53 24.19 13.75
CA GLN A 416 11.08 24.40 13.85
C GLN A 416 10.73 25.39 14.95
N ALA A 417 11.31 25.25 16.14
CA ALA A 417 11.06 26.16 17.26
C ALA A 417 11.45 27.60 16.92
N GLN A 418 12.65 27.83 16.38
CA GLN A 418 13.09 29.19 15.99
C GLN A 418 12.21 29.80 14.90
N LEU A 419 11.77 29.00 13.93
CA LEU A 419 10.92 29.49 12.84
C LEU A 419 9.49 29.84 13.31
N ALA A 420 8.97 29.17 14.34
CA ALA A 420 7.65 29.46 14.90
C ALA A 420 7.60 30.75 15.73
N GLU A 421 8.75 31.20 16.26
CA GLU A 421 8.85 32.47 17.01
C GLU A 421 8.84 33.71 16.12
N VAL A 422 9.12 33.55 14.82
CA VAL A 422 9.18 34.65 13.85
C VAL A 422 7.77 34.96 13.33
N LYS A 423 7.34 36.21 13.49
CA LYS A 423 6.07 36.71 12.93
C LYS A 423 6.12 36.80 11.41
N GLY A 424 5.01 36.44 10.76
CA GLY A 424 4.86 36.29 9.31
C GLY A 424 5.21 34.89 8.80
N VAL A 425 5.40 34.79 7.48
CA VAL A 425 5.69 33.52 6.82
C VAL A 425 7.16 33.14 6.97
N THR A 426 7.43 31.91 7.41
CA THR A 426 8.77 31.31 7.41
C THR A 426 8.80 29.97 6.68
N VAL A 427 9.99 29.51 6.31
CA VAL A 427 10.17 28.23 5.58
C VAL A 427 11.32 27.42 6.18
N LEU A 428 11.03 26.16 6.51
CA LEU A 428 12.01 25.11 6.73
C LEU A 428 12.16 24.29 5.45
N ILE A 429 13.29 24.40 4.77
CA ILE A 429 13.61 23.52 3.65
C ILE A 429 14.35 22.29 4.20
N HIS A 430 13.79 21.10 4.02
CA HIS A 430 14.45 19.85 4.37
C HIS A 430 14.96 19.17 3.09
N ASP A 431 16.26 19.25 2.83
CA ASP A 431 16.90 18.65 1.66
C ASP A 431 17.39 17.24 1.98
N GLN A 432 16.60 16.26 1.56
CA GLN A 432 16.97 14.84 1.63
C GLN A 432 16.22 14.04 0.56
N ALA A 433 16.98 13.34 -0.28
CA ALA A 433 16.45 12.62 -1.43
C ALA A 433 15.46 11.48 -1.09
N CYS A 434 14.51 11.24 -1.99
CA CYS A 434 13.52 10.17 -1.85
C CYS A 434 14.17 8.80 -1.61
N ALA A 435 13.75 8.12 -0.54
CA ALA A 435 14.31 6.83 -0.16
C ALA A 435 14.09 5.74 -1.22
N ALA A 436 12.91 5.72 -1.86
CA ALA A 436 12.61 4.75 -2.90
C ALA A 436 13.53 4.93 -4.12
N GLU A 437 13.74 6.17 -4.58
CA GLU A 437 14.63 6.46 -5.70
C GLU A 437 16.09 6.21 -5.37
N ASN A 438 16.55 6.55 -4.16
CA ASN A 438 17.89 6.19 -3.72
C ASN A 438 18.13 4.67 -3.76
N ARG A 439 17.13 3.85 -3.41
CA ARG A 439 17.21 2.40 -3.53
C ARG A 439 17.31 1.97 -5.00
N ARG A 440 16.47 2.53 -5.89
CA ARG A 440 16.52 2.23 -7.33
C ARG A 440 17.87 2.65 -7.93
N GLY A 441 18.36 3.84 -7.59
CA GLY A 441 19.67 4.34 -8.01
C GLY A 441 20.81 3.43 -7.58
N ARG A 442 20.80 2.92 -6.33
CA ARG A 442 21.79 1.94 -5.87
C ARG A 442 21.73 0.63 -6.66
N SER A 443 20.53 0.12 -6.97
CA SER A 443 20.39 -1.08 -7.81
C SER A 443 20.86 -0.87 -9.25
N ARG A 444 20.80 0.36 -9.77
CA ARG A 444 21.30 0.77 -11.09
C ARG A 444 22.77 1.22 -11.08
N GLY A 445 23.39 1.32 -9.91
CA GLY A 445 24.77 1.80 -9.75
C GLY A 445 24.95 3.33 -9.88
N THR A 446 23.87 4.11 -9.88
CA THR A 446 23.93 5.59 -10.00
C THR A 446 24.05 6.30 -8.65
N VAL A 447 23.72 5.61 -7.55
CA VAL A 447 23.87 6.11 -6.18
C VAL A 447 24.83 5.20 -5.42
N ALA A 448 25.78 5.77 -4.70
CA ALA A 448 26.75 5.02 -3.93
C ALA A 448 26.06 4.19 -2.82
N THR A 449 26.48 2.94 -2.66
CA THR A 449 26.07 2.10 -1.53
C THR A 449 27.13 2.19 -0.44
N PRO A 450 26.75 2.50 0.82
CA PRO A 450 27.70 2.55 1.92
C PRO A 450 28.44 1.23 2.12
N GLY A 451 29.75 1.30 2.38
CA GLY A 451 30.64 0.16 2.61
C GLY A 451 30.47 -0.53 3.97
N PHE A 452 29.42 -0.21 4.72
CA PHE A 452 29.11 -0.80 6.02
C PHE A 452 27.60 -1.08 6.16
N ARG A 453 27.24 -1.84 7.19
CA ARG A 453 25.86 -2.14 7.59
C ARG A 453 25.67 -1.89 9.07
N VAL A 454 24.46 -1.47 9.46
CA VAL A 454 24.05 -1.39 10.87
C VAL A 454 23.50 -2.75 11.28
N VAL A 455 23.95 -3.23 12.44
CA VAL A 455 23.51 -4.48 13.06
C VAL A 455 23.12 -4.16 14.50
N ILE A 456 21.98 -4.71 14.94
CA ILE A 456 21.60 -4.73 16.34
C ILE A 456 21.98 -6.10 16.88
N ASN A 457 22.75 -6.14 17.97
CA ASN A 457 23.01 -7.37 18.70
C ASN A 457 21.76 -7.76 19.49
N GLU A 458 21.07 -8.80 19.03
CA GLU A 458 19.80 -9.27 19.58
C GLU A 458 19.93 -9.76 21.04
N ARG A 459 21.12 -10.18 21.48
CA ARG A 459 21.38 -10.53 22.90
C ARG A 459 21.47 -9.32 23.81
N VAL A 460 22.03 -8.22 23.31
CA VAL A 460 22.14 -6.95 24.06
C VAL A 460 20.84 -6.15 24.00
N CYS A 461 20.07 -6.29 22.92
CA CYS A 461 18.81 -5.59 22.75
C CYS A 461 17.82 -5.98 23.86
N GLU A 462 17.08 -4.99 24.37
CA GLU A 462 15.97 -5.21 25.32
C GLU A 462 14.60 -5.03 24.67
N GLY A 463 14.54 -4.76 23.36
CA GLY A 463 13.28 -4.57 22.65
C GLY A 463 12.51 -3.31 23.07
N CYS A 464 13.18 -2.29 23.61
CA CYS A 464 12.55 -1.08 24.16
C CYS A 464 11.89 -0.15 23.15
N GLY A 465 12.15 -0.31 21.85
CA GLY A 465 11.50 0.48 20.79
C GLY A 465 12.13 1.85 20.50
N ASP A 466 13.07 2.36 21.30
CA ASP A 466 13.62 3.72 21.13
C ASP A 466 14.24 3.95 19.74
N CYS A 467 14.94 2.96 19.17
CA CYS A 467 15.44 3.08 17.80
C CYS A 467 14.33 3.15 16.73
N GLY A 468 13.17 2.55 17.01
CA GLY A 468 11.95 2.64 16.21
C GLY A 468 11.30 4.02 16.36
N ASP A 469 11.16 4.53 17.58
CA ASP A 469 10.68 5.89 17.84
C ASP A 469 11.51 6.95 17.10
N LYS A 470 12.84 6.89 17.25
CA LYS A 470 13.74 7.86 16.59
C LYS A 470 13.67 7.80 15.08
N SER A 471 13.54 6.62 14.48
CA SER A 471 13.71 6.45 13.02
C SER A 471 12.44 6.27 12.22
N ASN A 472 11.35 5.80 12.84
CA ASN A 472 10.11 5.37 12.19
C ASN A 472 10.34 4.46 10.97
N CYS A 473 11.38 3.63 11.03
CA CYS A 473 11.90 2.94 9.86
C CYS A 473 11.42 1.50 9.81
N LEU A 474 10.73 1.12 8.73
CA LEU A 474 10.26 -0.27 8.49
C LEU A 474 11.36 -1.35 8.44
N SER A 475 12.64 -0.93 8.37
CA SER A 475 13.77 -1.86 8.49
C SER A 475 14.19 -2.11 9.94
N VAL A 476 13.69 -1.36 10.91
CA VAL A 476 13.84 -1.62 12.34
C VAL A 476 12.67 -2.53 12.72
N GLN A 477 12.94 -3.83 12.74
CA GLN A 477 11.89 -4.85 12.88
C GLN A 477 11.97 -5.52 14.24
N PRO A 478 10.85 -5.71 14.94
CA PRO A 478 10.81 -6.64 16.06
C PRO A 478 11.10 -8.07 15.58
N VAL A 479 11.76 -8.86 16.42
CA VAL A 479 12.06 -10.27 16.17
C VAL A 479 11.96 -11.05 17.48
N ASP A 480 11.31 -12.20 17.44
CA ASP A 480 11.25 -13.09 18.60
C ASP A 480 12.50 -13.96 18.66
N THR A 481 13.09 -14.03 19.84
CA THR A 481 14.29 -14.83 20.13
C THR A 481 14.05 -15.70 21.35
N GLN A 482 14.95 -16.66 21.59
CA GLN A 482 14.94 -17.47 22.81
C GLN A 482 15.11 -16.65 24.12
N PHE A 483 15.46 -15.36 24.02
CA PHE A 483 15.59 -14.41 25.14
C PHE A 483 14.46 -13.36 25.15
N GLY A 484 13.34 -13.67 24.49
CA GLY A 484 12.19 -12.79 24.34
C GLY A 484 12.29 -11.92 23.09
N ARG A 485 11.38 -10.95 23.01
CA ARG A 485 11.27 -10.06 21.85
C ARG A 485 12.40 -9.04 21.82
N LYS A 486 13.04 -8.91 20.66
CA LYS A 486 14.20 -8.06 20.37
C LYS A 486 13.93 -7.23 19.13
N THR A 487 14.90 -6.42 18.73
CA THR A 487 14.85 -5.62 17.51
C THR A 487 16.02 -5.98 16.62
N ARG A 488 15.81 -6.03 15.31
CA ARG A 488 16.85 -6.23 14.31
C ARG A 488 16.75 -5.23 13.17
N ILE A 489 17.86 -5.04 12.46
CA ILE A 489 17.85 -4.30 11.19
C ILE A 489 17.66 -5.28 10.04
N HIS A 490 16.55 -5.15 9.31
CA HIS A 490 16.28 -5.92 8.11
C HIS A 490 17.19 -5.48 6.96
N GLN A 491 18.29 -6.22 6.77
CA GLN A 491 19.39 -5.86 5.87
C GLN A 491 18.95 -5.67 4.41
N THR A 492 17.96 -6.44 3.94
CA THR A 492 17.49 -6.39 2.56
C THR A 492 16.63 -5.15 2.27
N SER A 493 15.89 -4.64 3.26
CA SER A 493 15.03 -3.45 3.07
C SER A 493 15.68 -2.15 3.51
N CYS A 494 16.78 -2.20 4.27
CA CYS A 494 17.48 -1.03 4.78
C CYS A 494 17.93 -0.11 3.63
N ASN A 495 17.64 1.19 3.77
CA ASN A 495 17.97 2.20 2.76
C ASN A 495 19.06 3.19 3.20
N PHE A 496 19.80 2.83 4.26
CA PHE A 496 21.01 3.54 4.71
C PHE A 496 20.80 4.99 5.15
N ASP A 497 19.65 5.28 5.77
CA ASP A 497 19.35 6.58 6.38
C ASP A 497 20.01 6.76 7.76
N PHE A 498 20.29 5.66 8.46
CA PHE A 498 21.01 5.61 9.73
C PHE A 498 20.38 6.35 10.94
N SER A 499 19.18 6.96 10.82
CA SER A 499 18.52 7.61 11.96
C SER A 499 18.26 6.67 13.14
N CYS A 500 18.17 5.36 12.90
CA CYS A 500 18.05 4.37 14.00
C CYS A 500 19.24 4.40 14.97
N LEU A 501 20.43 4.84 14.53
CA LEU A 501 21.61 4.98 15.39
C LEU A 501 21.47 6.11 16.41
N GLN A 502 20.50 7.01 16.26
CA GLN A 502 20.20 8.06 17.25
C GLN A 502 19.55 7.49 18.51
N GLY A 503 18.92 6.31 18.43
CA GLY A 503 18.29 5.70 19.61
C GLY A 503 19.32 5.25 20.64
N ASP A 504 19.14 5.58 21.90
CA ASP A 504 20.05 5.35 23.02
C ASP A 504 20.10 3.85 23.42
N CYS A 505 20.89 3.09 22.66
CA CYS A 505 20.98 1.64 22.81
C CYS A 505 22.42 1.14 22.62
N PRO A 506 22.97 0.35 23.58
CA PRO A 506 24.31 -0.24 23.46
C PRO A 506 24.38 -1.44 22.51
N SER A 507 23.24 -1.88 21.95
CA SER A 507 23.18 -3.04 21.04
C SER A 507 23.68 -2.74 19.63
N PHE A 508 23.83 -1.46 19.26
CA PHE A 508 24.21 -1.06 17.92
C PHE A 508 25.69 -1.31 17.62
N ALA A 509 25.92 -1.97 16.48
CA ALA A 509 27.21 -2.07 15.84
C ALA A 509 27.10 -1.68 14.36
N THR A 510 28.18 -1.16 13.79
CA THR A 510 28.36 -1.08 12.35
C THR A 510 29.44 -2.04 11.90
N VAL A 511 29.14 -2.83 10.87
CA VAL A 511 30.04 -3.85 10.32
C VAL A 511 30.46 -3.46 8.90
N THR A 512 31.75 -3.47 8.61
CA THR A 512 32.24 -3.23 7.24
C THR A 512 31.87 -4.41 6.33
N ILE A 513 31.52 -4.12 5.09
CA ILE A 513 31.27 -5.16 4.09
C ILE A 513 32.61 -5.49 3.41
N ASP A 514 33.08 -6.73 3.53
CA ASP A 514 34.23 -7.20 2.75
C ASP A 514 33.82 -7.31 1.25
N PRO A 515 34.44 -6.53 0.34
CA PRO A 515 34.08 -6.50 -1.08
C PRO A 515 34.20 -7.87 -1.77
N LYS A 516 35.11 -8.73 -1.30
CA LYS A 516 35.30 -10.07 -1.86
C LYS A 516 34.10 -10.97 -1.54
N THR A 517 33.46 -10.79 -0.40
CA THR A 517 32.25 -11.52 0.01
C THR A 517 31.00 -11.16 -0.79
N VAL A 518 30.89 -9.92 -1.26
CA VAL A 518 29.77 -9.51 -2.15
C VAL A 518 29.88 -10.23 -3.50
N GLY A 519 31.10 -10.49 -3.97
CA GLY A 519 31.37 -11.32 -5.14
C GLY A 519 31.22 -12.83 -4.89
N THR A 520 31.66 -13.36 -3.75
CA THR A 520 31.64 -14.80 -3.47
C THR A 520 30.31 -15.34 -2.93
N ARG A 521 29.41 -14.52 -2.36
CA ARG A 521 28.01 -14.94 -2.11
C ARG A 521 27.20 -15.17 -3.39
N ARG A 522 27.62 -14.60 -4.53
CA ARG A 522 27.13 -15.01 -5.86
C ARG A 522 27.71 -16.35 -6.32
N SER A 523 28.78 -16.86 -5.68
CA SER A 523 29.52 -18.06 -6.11
C SER A 523 29.42 -19.27 -5.17
N ALA A 524 28.71 -19.20 -4.04
CA ALA A 524 28.25 -20.43 -3.39
C ALA A 524 27.26 -21.09 -4.37
N SER A 525 27.49 -22.37 -4.71
CA SER A 525 26.60 -23.11 -5.62
C SER A 525 25.21 -23.14 -5.03
N ARG A 526 24.33 -22.25 -5.50
CA ARG A 526 22.94 -22.23 -5.07
C ARG A 526 22.29 -23.53 -5.53
N PRO A 527 21.41 -24.13 -4.71
CA PRO A 527 20.64 -25.27 -5.17
C PRO A 527 19.84 -24.86 -6.41
N THR A 528 19.88 -25.69 -7.44
CA THR A 528 19.08 -25.51 -8.66
C THR A 528 17.76 -26.25 -8.51
N PRO A 529 16.64 -25.71 -9.02
CA PRO A 529 15.37 -26.42 -9.00
C PRO A 529 15.50 -27.77 -9.76
N PRO A 530 14.67 -28.77 -9.43
CA PRO A 530 14.68 -30.06 -10.11
C PRO A 530 14.55 -29.89 -11.63
N SER A 531 15.30 -30.69 -12.39
CA SER A 531 15.29 -30.64 -13.86
C SER A 531 14.01 -31.19 -14.49
N SER A 532 13.25 -31.98 -13.73
CA SER A 532 11.96 -32.53 -14.11
C SER A 532 10.99 -32.28 -12.97
N ILE A 533 9.90 -31.58 -13.25
CA ILE A 533 8.79 -31.32 -12.32
C ILE A 533 7.53 -31.87 -13.00
N PRO A 534 6.73 -32.73 -12.32
CA PRO A 534 5.47 -33.22 -12.85
C PRO A 534 4.56 -32.11 -13.39
N ASP A 535 3.68 -32.46 -14.32
CA ASP A 535 2.62 -31.56 -14.77
C ASP A 535 1.72 -31.15 -13.59
N PRO A 536 1.12 -29.95 -13.62
CA PRO A 536 0.18 -29.53 -12.59
C PRO A 536 -0.94 -30.53 -12.33
N ALA A 537 -1.42 -30.57 -11.08
CA ALA A 537 -2.63 -31.32 -10.73
C ALA A 537 -3.85 -30.82 -11.53
N GLU A 538 -4.91 -31.63 -11.58
CA GLU A 538 -6.17 -31.22 -12.20
C GLU A 538 -6.68 -29.91 -11.58
N PRO A 539 -7.32 -29.03 -12.38
CA PRO A 539 -7.86 -27.77 -11.89
C PRO A 539 -8.78 -27.96 -10.67
N LEU A 540 -8.50 -27.22 -9.61
CA LEU A 540 -9.36 -27.17 -8.40
C LEU A 540 -10.50 -26.17 -8.55
N VAL A 541 -10.43 -25.31 -9.57
CA VAL A 541 -11.36 -24.23 -9.90
C VAL A 541 -11.81 -24.38 -11.34
N ASP A 542 -12.88 -23.67 -11.73
CA ASP A 542 -13.34 -23.66 -13.13
C ASP A 542 -12.30 -22.97 -14.03
N ALA A 543 -11.71 -23.72 -14.97
CA ALA A 543 -10.67 -23.21 -15.85
C ALA A 543 -11.21 -22.23 -16.91
N ASP A 544 -12.51 -22.27 -17.20
CA ASP A 544 -13.14 -21.40 -18.20
C ASP A 544 -13.59 -20.05 -17.62
N GLU A 545 -13.87 -19.98 -16.32
CA GLU A 545 -14.15 -18.74 -15.60
C GLU A 545 -13.67 -18.82 -14.15
N PHE A 546 -12.60 -18.10 -13.81
CA PHE A 546 -12.10 -18.02 -12.43
C PHE A 546 -11.59 -16.63 -12.05
N THR A 547 -11.67 -16.35 -10.75
CA THR A 547 -11.24 -15.11 -10.12
C THR A 547 -10.13 -15.39 -9.11
N VAL A 548 -8.97 -14.77 -9.32
CA VAL A 548 -7.83 -14.84 -8.41
C VAL A 548 -7.70 -13.51 -7.68
N ARG A 549 -7.72 -13.56 -6.35
CA ARG A 549 -7.39 -12.42 -5.48
C ARG A 549 -5.99 -12.57 -4.94
N LEU A 550 -5.13 -11.58 -5.21
CA LEU A 550 -3.78 -11.51 -4.71
C LEU A 550 -3.73 -10.51 -3.56
N THR A 551 -3.28 -10.93 -2.38
CA THR A 551 -3.19 -10.07 -1.20
C THR A 551 -1.76 -9.97 -0.71
N GLY A 552 -1.33 -8.77 -0.34
CA GLY A 552 0.02 -8.58 0.18
C GLY A 552 0.30 -7.16 0.65
N ILE A 553 1.58 -6.83 0.70
CA ILE A 553 2.08 -5.55 1.19
C ILE A 553 2.64 -4.73 0.03
N GLY A 554 2.44 -3.41 0.06
CA GLY A 554 3.03 -2.47 -0.90
C GLY A 554 4.54 -2.68 -1.07
N GLY A 555 4.99 -2.75 -2.32
CA GLY A 555 6.40 -2.87 -2.67
C GLY A 555 7.01 -4.26 -2.48
N THR A 556 6.22 -5.32 -2.25
CA THR A 556 6.70 -6.72 -2.20
C THR A 556 6.51 -7.49 -3.50
N GLY A 557 5.84 -6.91 -4.51
CA GLY A 557 5.68 -7.51 -5.84
C GLY A 557 4.29 -8.08 -6.15
N VAL A 558 3.26 -7.75 -5.36
CA VAL A 558 1.86 -8.19 -5.62
C VAL A 558 1.40 -7.85 -7.05
N ILE A 559 1.55 -6.57 -7.43
CA ILE A 559 1.19 -6.08 -8.77
C ILE A 559 2.01 -6.77 -9.86
N THR A 560 3.29 -7.06 -9.61
CA THR A 560 4.14 -7.78 -10.56
C THR A 560 3.60 -9.18 -10.83
N VAL A 561 3.14 -9.90 -9.79
CA VAL A 561 2.52 -11.21 -9.96
C VAL A 561 1.17 -11.10 -10.67
N SER A 562 0.35 -10.11 -10.34
CA SER A 562 -0.91 -9.79 -11.03
C SER A 562 -0.69 -9.57 -12.54
N GLN A 563 0.31 -8.78 -12.91
CA GLN A 563 0.70 -8.53 -14.30
C GLN A 563 1.22 -9.78 -15.02
N ILE A 564 2.05 -10.59 -14.35
CA ILE A 564 2.55 -11.86 -14.91
C ILE A 564 1.38 -12.80 -15.18
N LEU A 565 0.46 -12.94 -14.22
CA LEU A 565 -0.73 -13.80 -14.34
C LEU A 565 -1.64 -13.33 -15.48
N GLY A 566 -1.98 -12.04 -15.52
CA GLY A 566 -2.82 -11.48 -16.58
C GLY A 566 -2.18 -11.58 -17.96
N THR A 567 -0.87 -11.36 -18.06
CA THR A 567 -0.13 -11.54 -19.32
C THR A 567 -0.10 -13.00 -19.75
N ALA A 568 0.13 -13.93 -18.84
CA ALA A 568 0.15 -15.36 -19.13
C ALA A 568 -1.22 -15.86 -19.60
N ALA A 569 -2.31 -15.49 -18.91
CA ALA A 569 -3.66 -15.84 -19.31
C ALA A 569 -4.03 -15.27 -20.70
N MET A 570 -3.65 -14.02 -20.99
CA MET A 570 -3.81 -13.44 -22.33
C MET A 570 -3.01 -14.21 -23.39
N LEU A 571 -1.77 -14.59 -23.10
CA LEU A 571 -0.93 -15.38 -24.02
C LEU A 571 -1.52 -16.79 -24.27
N ALA A 572 -2.28 -17.31 -23.31
CA ALA A 572 -3.01 -18.57 -23.42
C ALA A 572 -4.35 -18.44 -24.17
N GLY A 573 -4.74 -17.22 -24.58
CA GLY A 573 -5.96 -16.96 -25.34
C GLY A 573 -7.17 -16.57 -24.50
N SER A 574 -7.03 -16.44 -23.17
CA SER A 574 -8.11 -16.02 -22.29
C SER A 574 -8.32 -14.50 -22.30
N HIS A 575 -9.54 -14.07 -21.96
CA HIS A 575 -9.84 -12.69 -21.63
C HIS A 575 -9.51 -12.40 -20.17
N VAL A 576 -8.92 -11.23 -19.94
CA VAL A 576 -8.47 -10.81 -18.60
C VAL A 576 -9.08 -9.46 -18.26
N ARG A 577 -9.52 -9.34 -17.01
CA ARG A 577 -9.89 -8.09 -16.35
C ARG A 577 -9.23 -8.07 -14.98
N GLY A 578 -8.47 -7.04 -14.69
CA GLY A 578 -7.83 -6.89 -13.39
C GLY A 578 -8.03 -5.52 -12.79
N LEU A 579 -7.85 -5.44 -11.48
CA LEU A 579 -7.82 -4.20 -10.72
C LEU A 579 -6.74 -4.29 -9.66
N ASP A 580 -5.78 -3.37 -9.71
CA ASP A 580 -4.76 -3.24 -8.67
C ASP A 580 -5.18 -2.14 -7.69
N GLN A 581 -5.54 -2.51 -6.47
CA GLN A 581 -5.90 -1.58 -5.40
C GLN A 581 -4.70 -1.32 -4.52
N THR A 582 -3.99 -0.23 -4.81
CA THR A 582 -2.90 0.26 -3.96
C THR A 582 -3.42 1.27 -2.96
N GLY A 583 -3.15 1.06 -1.67
CA GLY A 583 -3.43 2.07 -0.64
C GLY A 583 -2.58 3.34 -0.81
N LEU A 584 -2.74 4.30 0.11
CA LEU A 584 -2.05 5.60 0.08
C LEU A 584 -0.52 5.50 0.09
N SER A 585 0.05 4.41 0.65
CA SER A 585 1.50 4.21 0.66
C SER A 585 1.95 3.22 -0.40
N GLN A 586 3.11 3.51 -1.01
CA GLN A 586 3.83 2.57 -1.86
C GLN A 586 4.37 1.35 -1.11
N LYS A 587 4.51 1.42 0.23
CA LYS A 587 5.04 0.35 1.08
C LYS A 587 4.27 0.18 2.38
N ALA A 588 4.36 -0.99 2.99
CA ALA A 588 3.74 -1.37 4.27
C ALA A 588 2.20 -1.40 4.33
N GLY A 589 1.52 -0.58 3.54
CA GLY A 589 0.08 -0.64 3.37
C GLY A 589 -0.37 -1.93 2.65
N PRO A 590 -1.63 -2.33 2.84
CA PRO A 590 -2.18 -3.48 2.12
C PRO A 590 -2.27 -3.17 0.63
N VAL A 591 -2.02 -4.19 -0.19
CA VAL A 591 -2.26 -4.19 -1.63
C VAL A 591 -3.12 -5.40 -1.95
N VAL A 592 -4.19 -5.17 -2.70
CA VAL A 592 -5.09 -6.20 -3.19
C VAL A 592 -5.16 -6.07 -4.71
N SER A 593 -4.92 -7.16 -5.42
CA SER A 593 -5.12 -7.22 -6.87
C SER A 593 -6.13 -8.32 -7.16
N ASP A 594 -7.22 -7.99 -7.84
CA ASP A 594 -8.15 -8.98 -8.35
C ASP A 594 -7.88 -9.20 -9.85
N VAL A 595 -7.85 -10.46 -10.28
CA VAL A 595 -7.67 -10.85 -11.68
C VAL A 595 -8.76 -11.86 -12.05
N ARG A 596 -9.65 -11.46 -12.94
CA ARG A 596 -10.72 -12.30 -13.49
C ARG A 596 -10.31 -12.80 -14.87
N ILE A 597 -10.35 -14.11 -15.05
CA ILE A 597 -9.91 -14.81 -16.26
C ILE A 597 -11.10 -15.59 -16.80
N THR A 598 -11.34 -15.45 -18.10
CA THR A 598 -12.51 -16.02 -18.79
C THR A 598 -12.08 -16.54 -20.17
N ALA A 599 -12.55 -17.73 -20.57
CA ALA A 599 -12.14 -18.36 -21.83
C ALA A 599 -12.86 -17.78 -23.06
N HIS A 600 -14.13 -17.37 -22.91
CA HIS A 600 -14.99 -17.05 -24.06
C HIS A 600 -15.36 -15.57 -24.20
N GLU A 601 -15.79 -14.93 -23.12
CA GLU A 601 -16.20 -13.53 -23.11
C GLU A 601 -15.56 -12.81 -21.93
N ALA A 602 -15.09 -11.58 -22.16
CA ALA A 602 -14.53 -10.77 -21.10
C ALA A 602 -15.57 -10.46 -20.02
N SER A 603 -15.21 -10.69 -18.76
CA SER A 603 -16.03 -10.26 -17.62
C SER A 603 -16.39 -8.76 -17.70
N ALA A 604 -17.62 -8.44 -17.26
CA ALA A 604 -18.11 -7.07 -17.20
C ALA A 604 -17.38 -6.28 -16.10
N SER A 605 -17.21 -6.86 -14.91
CA SER A 605 -16.48 -6.24 -13.81
C SER A 605 -15.02 -6.69 -13.78
N ASN A 606 -14.15 -5.83 -13.25
CA ASN A 606 -12.77 -6.16 -12.93
C ASN A 606 -12.53 -6.33 -11.41
N ARG A 607 -13.61 -6.28 -10.62
CA ARG A 607 -13.57 -6.51 -9.17
C ARG A 607 -14.07 -7.91 -8.86
N ALA A 608 -13.41 -8.58 -7.92
CA ALA A 608 -14.05 -9.70 -7.24
C ALA A 608 -15.18 -9.16 -6.35
N ASN A 609 -16.26 -9.92 -6.24
CA ASN A 609 -17.49 -9.51 -5.57
C ASN A 609 -18.10 -10.71 -4.80
N VAL A 610 -19.29 -10.53 -4.22
CA VAL A 610 -19.98 -11.60 -3.46
C VAL A 610 -20.23 -12.89 -4.25
N SER A 611 -20.18 -12.88 -5.59
CA SER A 611 -20.38 -14.05 -6.44
C SER A 611 -19.26 -15.10 -6.38
N GLY A 612 -18.21 -14.84 -5.60
CA GLY A 612 -17.16 -15.81 -5.34
C GLY A 612 -15.76 -15.34 -5.73
N VAL A 613 -14.78 -15.72 -4.92
CA VAL A 613 -13.35 -15.74 -5.26
C VAL A 613 -12.94 -17.20 -5.36
N ASP A 614 -12.32 -17.62 -6.46
CA ASP A 614 -11.94 -19.03 -6.67
C ASP A 614 -10.59 -19.35 -6.02
N CYS A 615 -9.65 -18.41 -6.09
CA CYS A 615 -8.33 -18.56 -5.49
C CYS A 615 -7.89 -17.29 -4.76
N ILE A 616 -7.36 -17.43 -3.55
CA ILE A 616 -6.65 -16.36 -2.84
C ILE A 616 -5.16 -16.70 -2.79
N LEU A 617 -4.33 -15.86 -3.42
CA LEU A 617 -2.88 -15.89 -3.28
C LEU A 617 -2.48 -14.89 -2.20
N ALA A 618 -2.27 -15.35 -0.97
CA ALA A 618 -1.90 -14.48 0.14
C ALA A 618 -0.39 -14.41 0.33
N PHE A 619 0.24 -13.38 -0.21
CA PHE A 619 1.67 -13.11 0.00
C PHE A 619 1.97 -12.56 1.40
N ASP A 620 0.95 -12.00 2.07
CA ASP A 620 0.96 -11.64 3.49
C ASP A 620 -0.31 -12.19 4.13
N LEU A 621 -0.19 -13.19 5.00
CA LEU A 621 -1.36 -13.87 5.60
C LEU A 621 -2.21 -12.92 6.44
N LEU A 622 -1.62 -11.90 7.07
CA LEU A 622 -2.37 -10.89 7.84
C LEU A 622 -3.32 -10.10 6.94
N VAL A 623 -2.88 -9.70 5.74
CA VAL A 623 -3.75 -9.06 4.74
C VAL A 623 -4.74 -10.08 4.18
N GLY A 624 -4.31 -11.30 3.84
CA GLY A 624 -5.18 -12.32 3.28
C GLY A 624 -6.33 -12.73 4.21
N ALA A 625 -6.09 -12.75 5.53
CA ALA A 625 -7.07 -13.12 6.54
C ALA A 625 -7.98 -11.97 7.00
N SER A 626 -7.80 -10.74 6.50
CA SER A 626 -8.66 -9.61 6.89
C SER A 626 -10.09 -9.80 6.37
N ASP A 627 -11.09 -9.29 7.11
CA ASP A 627 -12.49 -9.46 6.73
C ASP A 627 -12.79 -8.93 5.32
N SER A 628 -12.22 -7.78 4.96
CA SER A 628 -12.39 -7.17 3.64
C SER A 628 -11.92 -8.07 2.50
N ASN A 629 -10.91 -8.91 2.73
CA ASN A 629 -10.26 -9.70 1.70
C ASN A 629 -10.81 -11.13 1.63
N LEU A 630 -11.49 -11.58 2.68
CA LEU A 630 -12.28 -12.81 2.71
C LEU A 630 -13.71 -12.62 2.18
N VAL A 631 -14.14 -11.40 1.84
CA VAL A 631 -15.41 -11.17 1.15
C VAL A 631 -15.41 -11.91 -0.19
N GLY A 632 -16.43 -12.73 -0.41
CA GLY A 632 -16.56 -13.60 -1.59
C GLY A 632 -15.85 -14.95 -1.46
N ALA A 633 -15.15 -15.23 -0.36
CA ALA A 633 -14.61 -16.57 -0.11
C ALA A 633 -15.73 -17.54 0.34
N LEU A 634 -15.75 -18.74 -0.23
CA LEU A 634 -16.72 -19.79 0.07
C LEU A 634 -16.00 -21.10 0.43
N ALA A 635 -16.51 -21.79 1.46
CA ALA A 635 -15.87 -22.96 2.06
C ALA A 635 -15.77 -24.18 1.12
N ASP A 636 -16.65 -24.25 0.13
CA ASP A 636 -16.73 -25.33 -0.87
C ASP A 636 -16.08 -24.98 -2.22
N ARG A 637 -15.66 -23.72 -2.41
CA ARG A 637 -15.14 -23.21 -3.69
C ARG A 637 -13.73 -22.63 -3.61
N THR A 638 -13.47 -21.77 -2.64
CA THR A 638 -12.25 -20.95 -2.61
C THR A 638 -11.04 -21.73 -2.11
N VAL A 639 -9.94 -21.73 -2.88
CA VAL A 639 -8.66 -22.31 -2.49
C VAL A 639 -7.65 -21.21 -2.11
N VAL A 640 -6.90 -21.41 -1.03
CA VAL A 640 -5.89 -20.44 -0.58
C VAL A 640 -4.49 -21.02 -0.65
N ILE A 641 -3.57 -20.25 -1.26
CA ILE A 641 -2.14 -20.51 -1.24
C ILE A 641 -1.47 -19.31 -0.57
N ALA A 642 -0.92 -19.51 0.63
CA ALA A 642 -0.51 -18.42 1.49
C ALA A 642 0.91 -18.56 2.05
N SER A 643 1.62 -17.43 2.07
CA SER A 643 2.88 -17.27 2.77
C SER A 643 2.63 -17.09 4.27
N THR A 644 3.26 -17.91 5.12
CA THR A 644 3.15 -17.85 6.58
C THR A 644 4.19 -16.93 7.26
N ASP A 645 5.06 -16.28 6.48
CA ASP A 645 6.07 -15.34 7.01
C ASP A 645 5.43 -14.21 7.82
N ALA A 646 5.87 -14.04 9.06
CA ALA A 646 5.36 -13.04 9.98
C ALA A 646 6.08 -11.70 9.78
N VAL A 647 5.61 -10.90 8.82
CA VAL A 647 6.19 -9.57 8.55
C VAL A 647 5.65 -8.54 9.57
N PRO A 648 6.48 -7.82 10.33
CA PRO A 648 5.99 -6.79 11.27
C PRO A 648 5.24 -5.64 10.59
N THR A 649 4.23 -5.07 11.26
CA THR A 649 3.50 -3.88 10.78
C THR A 649 4.28 -2.59 11.07
N GLY A 650 3.89 -1.48 10.43
CA GLY A 650 4.49 -0.16 10.72
C GLY A 650 4.32 0.26 12.18
N MET A 651 3.15 -0.03 12.77
CA MET A 651 2.89 0.27 14.19
C MET A 651 3.83 -0.48 15.13
N MET A 652 4.18 -1.72 14.81
CA MET A 652 5.11 -2.52 15.62
C MET A 652 6.56 -2.00 15.58
N VAL A 653 6.88 -1.08 14.66
CA VAL A 653 8.19 -0.39 14.67
C VAL A 653 8.27 0.58 15.84
N ILE A 654 7.18 1.30 16.13
CA ILE A 654 7.11 2.31 17.19
C ILE A 654 6.70 1.66 18.52
N HIS A 655 5.78 0.69 18.47
CA HIS A 655 5.23 -0.03 19.62
C HIS A 655 5.60 -1.52 19.55
N PRO A 656 6.83 -1.89 19.97
CA PRO A 656 7.35 -3.26 19.83
C PRO A 656 6.66 -4.27 20.75
N ASP A 657 5.88 -3.83 21.73
CA ASP A 657 5.08 -4.64 22.63
C ASP A 657 3.82 -5.19 21.97
N ILE A 658 3.30 -4.54 20.92
CA ILE A 658 2.12 -5.00 20.18
C ILE A 658 2.43 -6.34 19.47
N PRO A 659 1.73 -7.44 19.79
CA PRO A 659 1.93 -8.73 19.15
C PRO A 659 1.25 -8.80 17.78
N LEU A 660 1.80 -9.60 16.87
CA LEU A 660 1.05 -10.08 15.71
C LEU A 660 0.02 -11.13 16.19
N PRO A 661 -1.12 -11.29 15.49
CA PRO A 661 -2.00 -12.42 15.71
C PRO A 661 -1.22 -13.72 15.50
N ALA A 662 -1.57 -14.76 16.25
CA ALA A 662 -0.89 -16.04 16.12
C ALA A 662 -1.10 -16.60 14.70
N GLY A 663 -0.09 -17.26 14.15
CA GLY A 663 -0.20 -17.87 12.81
C GLY A 663 -1.41 -18.80 12.73
N GLU A 664 -1.63 -19.64 13.75
CA GLU A 664 -2.77 -20.54 13.86
C GLU A 664 -4.13 -19.82 13.83
N GLU A 665 -4.23 -18.65 14.48
CA GLU A 665 -5.44 -17.82 14.46
C GLU A 665 -5.75 -17.34 13.03
N LEU A 666 -4.75 -16.85 12.32
CA LEU A 666 -4.91 -16.39 10.94
C LEU A 666 -5.26 -17.55 9.99
N LEU A 667 -4.60 -18.70 10.14
CA LEU A 667 -4.88 -19.90 9.36
C LEU A 667 -6.30 -20.41 9.58
N GLU A 668 -6.75 -20.48 10.84
CA GLU A 668 -8.09 -20.94 11.17
C GLU A 668 -9.16 -19.99 10.62
N ARG A 669 -8.93 -18.68 10.71
CA ARG A 669 -9.82 -17.67 10.12
C ARG A 669 -10.01 -17.85 8.62
N VAL A 670 -8.93 -18.18 7.90
CA VAL A 670 -8.98 -18.50 6.46
C VAL A 670 -9.69 -19.82 6.22
N ASN A 671 -9.30 -20.89 6.92
CA ASN A 671 -9.84 -22.24 6.74
C ASN A 671 -11.35 -22.35 7.01
N GLN A 672 -11.91 -21.45 7.84
CA GLN A 672 -13.35 -21.42 8.13
C GLN A 672 -14.23 -21.04 6.94
N VAL A 673 -13.68 -20.35 5.94
CA VAL A 673 -14.44 -19.83 4.78
C VAL A 673 -13.83 -20.23 3.45
N THR A 674 -12.97 -21.23 3.44
CA THR A 674 -12.27 -21.73 2.25
C THR A 674 -12.13 -23.25 2.31
N ARG A 675 -11.71 -23.86 1.21
CA ARG A 675 -11.52 -25.32 1.07
C ARG A 675 -10.30 -25.77 1.89
N ARG A 676 -10.52 -26.01 3.19
CA ARG A 676 -9.47 -26.37 4.16
C ARG A 676 -8.53 -27.48 3.69
N SER A 677 -9.04 -28.51 3.01
CA SER A 677 -8.25 -29.64 2.50
C SER A 677 -7.33 -29.30 1.33
N ASP A 678 -7.69 -28.26 0.56
CA ASP A 678 -7.00 -27.87 -0.67
C ASP A 678 -6.05 -26.68 -0.43
N ASN A 679 -6.21 -25.97 0.68
CA ASN A 679 -5.35 -24.87 1.07
C ASN A 679 -3.89 -25.31 1.28
N ARG A 680 -2.94 -24.47 0.85
CA ARG A 680 -1.49 -24.69 1.04
C ARG A 680 -0.85 -23.51 1.74
N TYR A 681 0.01 -23.82 2.71
CA TYR A 681 0.70 -22.84 3.55
C TYR A 681 2.20 -23.11 3.54
N LEU A 682 3.00 -22.10 3.19
CA LEU A 682 4.46 -22.21 3.08
C LEU A 682 5.16 -20.97 3.61
N ASP A 683 6.34 -21.12 4.19
CA ASP A 683 7.19 -19.96 4.54
C ASP A 683 7.97 -19.50 3.30
N ALA A 684 7.28 -18.76 2.42
CA ALA A 684 7.83 -18.35 1.13
C ALA A 684 9.07 -17.45 1.28
N ALA A 685 9.14 -16.63 2.33
CA ALA A 685 10.28 -15.77 2.59
C ALA A 685 11.52 -16.57 3.00
N ARG A 686 11.35 -17.57 3.88
CA ARG A 686 12.45 -18.46 4.29
C ARG A 686 12.93 -19.34 3.14
N LEU A 687 12.01 -19.89 2.34
CA LEU A 687 12.33 -20.63 1.12
C LEU A 687 13.13 -19.77 0.13
N ALA A 688 12.64 -18.57 -0.20
CA ALA A 688 13.33 -17.66 -1.11
C ALA A 688 14.73 -17.28 -0.59
N ARG A 689 14.88 -17.04 0.72
CA ARG A 689 16.17 -16.73 1.33
C ARG A 689 17.15 -17.91 1.23
N GLY A 690 16.70 -19.13 1.53
CA GLY A 690 17.53 -20.33 1.49
C GLY A 690 17.94 -20.73 0.07
N LEU A 691 16.99 -20.68 -0.87
CA LEU A 691 17.19 -21.16 -2.24
C LEU A 691 17.82 -20.10 -3.16
N LEU A 692 17.47 -18.82 -2.99
CA LEU A 692 17.81 -17.73 -3.92
C LEU A 692 18.68 -16.65 -3.27
N GLY A 693 18.87 -16.67 -1.95
CA GLY A 693 19.69 -15.71 -1.21
C GLY A 693 19.01 -14.37 -0.91
N SER A 694 17.72 -14.22 -1.25
CA SER A 694 16.93 -13.00 -1.03
C SER A 694 15.45 -13.34 -0.87
N THR A 695 14.69 -12.51 -0.15
CA THR A 695 13.22 -12.64 -0.02
C THR A 695 12.44 -12.00 -1.17
N THR A 696 13.11 -11.32 -2.11
CA THR A 696 12.45 -10.52 -3.17
C THR A 696 11.56 -11.35 -4.10
N ASN A 697 11.82 -12.65 -4.26
CA ASN A 697 11.12 -13.52 -5.20
C ASN A 697 10.09 -14.45 -4.49
N ALA A 698 9.80 -14.22 -3.20
CA ALA A 698 8.91 -15.07 -2.41
C ALA A 698 7.51 -15.21 -3.04
N ASN A 699 6.95 -14.12 -3.56
CA ASN A 699 5.61 -14.14 -4.18
C ASN A 699 5.56 -15.04 -5.45
N ILE A 700 6.68 -15.19 -6.16
CA ILE A 700 6.76 -16.06 -7.34
C ILE A 700 6.82 -17.54 -6.94
N ILE A 701 7.37 -17.87 -5.76
CA ILE A 701 7.30 -19.22 -5.19
C ILE A 701 5.83 -19.57 -4.88
N VAL A 702 5.08 -18.66 -4.27
CA VAL A 702 3.65 -18.84 -3.99
C VAL A 702 2.85 -19.05 -5.29
N LEU A 703 3.13 -18.28 -6.34
CA LEU A 703 2.52 -18.48 -7.66
C LEU A 703 2.84 -19.87 -8.24
N GLY A 704 4.10 -20.30 -8.15
CA GLY A 704 4.51 -21.64 -8.61
C GLY A 704 3.78 -22.75 -7.87
N ALA A 705 3.63 -22.61 -6.55
CA ALA A 705 2.90 -23.57 -5.73
C ALA A 705 1.41 -23.65 -6.12
N ALA A 706 0.79 -22.49 -6.37
CA ALA A 706 -0.62 -22.38 -6.76
C ALA A 706 -0.94 -22.98 -8.13
N VAL A 707 -0.03 -22.82 -9.09
CA VAL A 707 -0.17 -23.41 -10.42
C VAL A 707 -0.03 -24.92 -10.31
N GLN A 708 1.01 -25.41 -9.62
CA GLN A 708 1.24 -26.85 -9.47
C GLN A 708 0.08 -27.54 -8.73
N SER A 709 -0.57 -26.86 -7.79
CA SER A 709 -1.69 -27.43 -7.04
C SER A 709 -3.02 -27.43 -7.81
N GLY A 710 -3.08 -26.86 -9.02
CA GLY A 710 -4.32 -26.70 -9.79
C GLY A 710 -5.21 -25.53 -9.33
N ALA A 711 -4.76 -24.69 -8.40
CA ALA A 711 -5.54 -23.53 -7.92
C ALA A 711 -5.52 -22.35 -8.91
N VAL A 712 -4.50 -22.29 -9.78
CA VAL A 712 -4.39 -21.33 -10.88
C VAL A 712 -4.21 -22.11 -12.18
N PRO A 713 -5.29 -22.40 -12.94
CA PRO A 713 -5.25 -23.25 -14.14
C PRO A 713 -4.75 -22.48 -15.38
N VAL A 714 -3.59 -21.84 -15.28
CA VAL A 714 -2.92 -21.15 -16.40
C VAL A 714 -1.74 -22.02 -16.87
N PRO A 715 -1.56 -22.23 -18.19
CA PRO A 715 -0.47 -23.05 -18.71
C PRO A 715 0.92 -22.59 -18.22
N VAL A 716 1.74 -23.56 -17.80
CA VAL A 716 3.09 -23.33 -17.26
C VAL A 716 3.96 -22.56 -18.25
N GLU A 717 3.89 -22.91 -19.53
CA GLU A 717 4.68 -22.29 -20.61
C GLU A 717 4.30 -20.81 -20.80
N ALA A 718 3.01 -20.48 -20.66
CA ALA A 718 2.54 -19.11 -20.75
C ALA A 718 3.05 -18.26 -19.59
N LEU A 719 3.11 -18.84 -18.38
CA LEU A 719 3.67 -18.19 -17.19
C LEU A 719 5.19 -17.99 -17.30
N GLU A 720 5.94 -19.00 -17.73
CA GLU A 720 7.39 -18.86 -17.96
C GLU A 720 7.69 -17.80 -19.04
N ARG A 721 6.86 -17.75 -20.09
CA ARG A 721 6.94 -16.72 -21.12
C ARG A 721 6.60 -15.32 -20.58
N ALA A 722 5.56 -15.19 -19.76
CA ALA A 722 5.19 -13.92 -19.13
C ALA A 722 6.29 -13.42 -18.17
N ILE A 723 6.90 -14.30 -17.38
CA ILE A 723 8.07 -14.00 -16.53
C ILE A 723 9.24 -13.48 -17.39
N THR A 724 9.50 -14.13 -18.52
CA THR A 724 10.56 -13.71 -19.45
C THR A 724 10.28 -12.33 -20.05
N LEU A 725 9.04 -12.08 -20.49
CA LEU A 725 8.61 -10.79 -21.06
C LEU A 725 8.62 -9.65 -20.05
N ASN A 726 8.39 -9.94 -18.76
CA ASN A 726 8.48 -8.94 -17.70
C ASN A 726 9.90 -8.32 -17.61
N GLY A 727 10.94 -9.08 -17.99
CA GLY A 727 12.31 -8.56 -18.17
C GLY A 727 13.07 -8.25 -16.87
N VAL A 728 12.46 -8.43 -15.70
CA VAL A 728 13.10 -8.16 -14.40
C VAL A 728 13.60 -9.46 -13.78
N ALA A 729 14.91 -9.55 -13.53
CA ALA A 729 15.55 -10.68 -12.84
C ALA A 729 15.09 -12.08 -13.34
N VAL A 730 14.95 -12.22 -14.67
CA VAL A 730 14.28 -13.34 -15.34
C VAL A 730 14.71 -14.71 -14.80
N ASP A 731 16.00 -15.01 -14.80
CA ASP A 731 16.51 -16.33 -14.37
C ASP A 731 16.16 -16.65 -12.91
N THR A 732 16.19 -15.63 -12.03
CA THR A 732 15.86 -15.81 -10.61
C THR A 732 14.36 -16.00 -10.40
N ASN A 733 13.53 -15.29 -11.17
CA ASN A 733 12.08 -15.47 -11.14
C ASN A 733 11.64 -16.81 -11.72
N LEU A 734 12.25 -17.28 -12.81
CA LEU A 734 12.00 -18.62 -13.35
C LEU A 734 12.41 -19.71 -12.36
N ALA A 735 13.56 -19.56 -11.70
CA ALA A 735 13.99 -20.48 -10.65
C ALA A 735 13.02 -20.48 -9.45
N ALA A 736 12.57 -19.30 -9.00
CA ALA A 736 11.58 -19.17 -7.93
C ALA A 736 10.26 -19.86 -8.28
N PHE A 737 9.77 -19.67 -9.50
CA PHE A 737 8.54 -20.28 -9.99
C PHE A 737 8.63 -21.80 -9.97
N ARG A 738 9.74 -22.36 -10.49
CA ARG A 738 10.01 -23.80 -10.49
C ARG A 738 10.18 -24.37 -9.09
N TRP A 739 10.83 -23.65 -8.16
CA TRP A 739 10.91 -24.07 -6.76
C TRP A 739 9.54 -24.10 -6.08
N GLY A 740 8.67 -23.13 -6.37
CA GLY A 740 7.29 -23.12 -5.92
C GLY A 740 6.53 -24.35 -6.38
N ARG A 741 6.66 -24.70 -7.66
CA ARG A 741 6.08 -25.92 -8.21
C ARG A 741 6.61 -27.17 -7.51
N ALA A 742 7.94 -27.32 -7.42
CA ALA A 742 8.56 -28.48 -6.78
C ALA A 742 8.16 -28.63 -5.30
N TRP A 743 7.93 -27.53 -4.58
CA TRP A 743 7.51 -27.58 -3.18
C TRP A 743 6.11 -28.19 -3.01
N THR A 744 5.21 -27.98 -3.97
CA THR A 744 3.86 -28.58 -3.94
C THR A 744 3.90 -30.10 -4.05
N ASP A 745 4.91 -30.66 -4.74
CA ASP A 745 5.08 -32.09 -4.94
C ASP A 745 5.91 -32.75 -3.82
N ASP A 746 7.01 -32.11 -3.37
CA ASP A 746 7.89 -32.59 -2.30
C ASP A 746 8.42 -31.43 -1.44
N ALA A 747 7.58 -30.97 -0.51
CA ALA A 747 7.90 -29.89 0.41
C ALA A 747 9.17 -30.19 1.24
N ALA A 748 9.32 -31.43 1.72
CA ALA A 748 10.43 -31.82 2.59
C ALA A 748 11.79 -31.72 1.87
N ALA A 749 11.87 -32.18 0.61
CA ALA A 749 13.09 -32.08 -0.17
C ALA A 749 13.45 -30.62 -0.49
N VAL A 750 12.47 -29.78 -0.82
CA VAL A 750 12.69 -28.36 -1.11
C VAL A 750 13.12 -27.59 0.14
N GLU A 751 12.49 -27.86 1.29
CA GLU A 751 12.87 -27.25 2.57
C GLU A 751 14.28 -27.67 3.00
N ALA A 752 14.64 -28.95 2.83
CA ALA A 752 16.00 -29.41 3.05
C ALA A 752 17.02 -28.71 2.13
N ALA A 753 16.69 -28.55 0.85
CA ALA A 753 17.52 -27.81 -0.11
C ALA A 753 17.67 -26.32 0.26
N ALA A 754 16.63 -25.72 0.87
CA ALA A 754 16.65 -24.37 1.40
C ALA A 754 17.44 -24.25 2.72
N GLY A 755 17.93 -25.36 3.29
CA GLY A 755 18.58 -25.38 4.60
C GLY A 755 17.61 -25.10 5.75
N ILE A 756 16.33 -25.38 5.57
CA ILE A 756 15.28 -25.24 6.58
C ILE A 756 15.27 -26.54 7.40
N PRO A 757 15.73 -26.53 8.67
CA PRO A 757 15.60 -27.70 9.52
C PRO A 757 14.12 -28.06 9.73
N PRO A 758 13.79 -29.36 9.87
CA PRO A 758 12.45 -29.78 10.26
C PRO A 758 12.07 -29.10 11.57
N ALA A 759 10.77 -28.79 11.73
CA ALA A 759 10.25 -28.09 12.91
C ALA A 759 10.82 -28.73 14.19
N SER A 760 11.67 -27.98 14.89
CA SER A 760 12.25 -28.44 16.14
C SER A 760 11.13 -28.57 17.16
N ARG A 761 11.15 -29.62 18.00
CA ARG A 761 10.21 -29.70 19.13
C ARG A 761 10.32 -28.43 19.97
N SER A 762 9.20 -27.97 20.50
CA SER A 762 9.20 -26.91 21.52
C SER A 762 10.12 -27.32 22.66
N GLU A 763 10.98 -26.39 23.07
CA GLU A 763 11.85 -26.53 24.24
C GLU A 763 10.97 -26.87 25.45
N SER A 764 11.26 -27.97 26.14
CA SER A 764 10.55 -28.30 27.37
C SER A 764 10.88 -27.29 28.47
N LEU A 765 9.99 -27.15 29.47
CA LEU A 765 10.25 -26.27 30.61
C LEU A 765 11.61 -26.57 31.28
N GLY A 766 11.98 -27.84 31.42
CA GLY A 766 13.28 -28.23 31.98
C GLY A 766 14.46 -27.71 31.15
N GLU A 767 14.40 -27.85 29.82
CA GLU A 767 15.43 -27.33 28.91
C GLU A 767 15.51 -25.79 28.96
N LEU A 768 14.36 -25.12 29.02
CA LEU A 768 14.26 -23.67 29.18
C LEU A 768 14.96 -23.21 30.47
N VAL A 769 14.64 -23.86 31.61
CA VAL A 769 15.24 -23.53 32.91
C VAL A 769 16.73 -23.82 32.91
N ASP A 770 17.17 -24.95 32.35
CA ASP A 770 18.58 -25.31 32.28
C ASP A 770 19.39 -24.31 31.46
N ARG A 771 18.88 -23.90 30.30
CA ARG A 771 19.51 -22.90 29.43
C ARG A 771 19.60 -21.54 30.10
N LEU A 772 18.51 -21.06 30.70
CA LEU A 772 18.49 -19.75 31.38
C LEU A 772 19.39 -19.76 32.62
N ALA A 773 19.41 -20.86 33.39
CA ALA A 773 20.32 -21.03 34.51
C ALA A 773 21.79 -21.04 34.06
N ALA A 774 22.13 -21.74 32.98
CA ALA A 774 23.48 -21.74 32.42
C ALA A 774 23.92 -20.33 32.00
N ASP A 775 23.03 -19.55 31.38
CA ASP A 775 23.30 -18.14 31.04
C ASP A 775 23.54 -17.29 32.31
N LEU A 776 22.80 -17.54 33.41
CA LEU A 776 23.01 -16.85 34.69
C LEU A 776 24.33 -17.22 35.38
N VAL A 777 24.84 -18.45 35.19
CA VAL A 777 26.18 -18.84 35.67
C VAL A 777 27.25 -18.00 34.96
N GLU A 778 27.15 -17.86 33.65
CA GLU A 778 28.07 -17.02 32.88
C GLU A 778 27.94 -15.55 33.25
N TYR A 779 26.71 -15.07 33.42
CA TYR A 779 26.38 -13.71 33.85
C TYR A 779 27.03 -13.37 35.20
N GLN A 780 26.83 -14.20 36.23
CA GLN A 780 27.30 -13.94 37.59
C GLN A 780 28.00 -15.16 38.21
N SER A 781 27.26 -16.15 38.70
CA SER A 781 27.77 -17.31 39.44
C SER A 781 26.76 -18.46 39.51
N GLU A 782 27.22 -19.65 39.89
CA GLU A 782 26.37 -20.82 40.18
C GLU A 782 25.34 -20.54 41.28
N SER A 783 25.73 -19.80 42.33
CA SER A 783 24.81 -19.42 43.42
C SER A 783 23.65 -18.57 42.92
N TYR A 784 23.90 -17.66 41.97
CA TYR A 784 22.87 -16.79 41.41
C TYR A 784 21.90 -17.56 40.50
N ALA A 785 22.40 -18.53 39.74
CA ALA A 785 21.57 -19.45 38.98
C ALA A 785 20.74 -20.39 39.88
N ALA A 786 21.24 -20.76 41.06
CA ALA A 786 20.50 -21.56 42.03
C ALA A 786 19.31 -20.78 42.64
N GLU A 787 19.47 -19.48 42.91
CA GLU A 787 18.36 -18.61 43.33
C GLU A 787 17.26 -18.55 42.26
N PHE A 788 17.64 -18.43 40.98
CA PHE A 788 16.69 -18.49 39.85
C PHE A 788 15.91 -19.80 39.83
N ARG A 789 16.61 -20.95 39.90
CA ARG A 789 15.97 -22.27 39.90
C ARG A 789 14.99 -22.43 41.07
N ALA A 790 15.38 -22.00 42.27
CA ALA A 790 14.52 -22.11 43.45
C ALA A 790 13.19 -21.36 43.29
N VAL A 791 13.19 -20.19 42.66
CA VAL A 791 11.95 -19.44 42.38
C VAL A 791 11.10 -20.13 41.31
N VAL A 792 11.73 -20.63 40.24
CA VAL A 792 11.00 -21.34 39.18
C VAL A 792 10.42 -22.66 39.69
N ASP A 793 11.16 -23.43 40.49
CA ASP A 793 10.67 -24.67 41.10
C ASP A 793 9.47 -24.42 42.02
N GLY A 794 9.46 -23.28 42.72
CA GLY A 794 8.31 -22.80 43.48
C GLY A 794 7.09 -22.50 42.61
N ALA A 795 7.30 -21.86 41.45
CA ALA A 795 6.24 -21.60 40.47
C ALA A 795 5.68 -22.90 39.85
N VAL A 796 6.56 -23.86 39.53
CA VAL A 796 6.19 -25.19 39.02
C VAL A 796 5.33 -25.93 40.04
N THR A 797 5.75 -25.95 41.30
CA THR A 797 5.00 -26.62 42.37
C THR A 797 3.61 -25.99 42.55
N ALA A 798 3.52 -24.66 42.49
CA ALA A 798 2.27 -23.93 42.60
C ALA A 798 1.34 -24.18 41.40
N GLU A 799 1.88 -24.12 40.17
CA GLU A 799 1.13 -24.37 38.93
C GLU A 799 0.59 -25.80 38.91
N GLN A 800 1.42 -26.80 39.20
CA GLN A 800 1.01 -28.22 39.24
C GLN A 800 -0.08 -28.51 40.27
N THR A 801 -0.19 -27.69 41.32
CA THR A 801 -1.28 -27.82 42.31
C THR A 801 -2.62 -27.33 41.75
N CYS A 802 -2.61 -26.40 40.79
CA CYS A 802 -3.80 -25.83 40.17
C CYS A 802 -4.17 -26.51 38.85
N ASP A 803 -3.19 -26.77 37.99
CA ASP A 803 -3.34 -27.40 36.67
C ASP A 803 -2.08 -28.25 36.37
N PRO A 804 -2.14 -29.59 36.57
CA PRO A 804 -1.02 -30.49 36.35
C PRO A 804 -0.53 -30.56 34.89
N ASP A 805 -1.38 -30.19 33.93
CA ASP A 805 -1.08 -30.30 32.49
C ASP A 805 -0.52 -28.99 31.91
N SER A 806 -0.48 -27.91 32.69
CA SER A 806 0.03 -26.60 32.26
C SER A 806 1.49 -26.37 32.68
N THR A 807 2.27 -25.76 31.78
CA THR A 807 3.59 -25.16 32.09
C THR A 807 3.62 -23.65 31.83
N ALA A 808 2.50 -23.06 31.42
CA ALA A 808 2.45 -21.69 30.91
C ALA A 808 2.87 -20.64 31.96
N PHE A 809 2.43 -20.79 33.22
CA PHE A 809 2.80 -19.89 34.30
C PHE A 809 4.28 -20.02 34.65
N SER A 810 4.77 -21.26 34.79
CA SER A 810 6.16 -21.54 35.11
C SER A 810 7.12 -21.05 34.02
N GLU A 811 6.75 -21.23 32.74
CA GLU A 811 7.50 -20.68 31.61
C GLU A 811 7.51 -19.15 31.62
N ALA A 812 6.39 -18.51 31.92
CA ALA A 812 6.31 -17.06 32.06
C ALA A 812 7.18 -16.54 33.21
N VAL A 813 7.19 -17.22 34.36
CA VAL A 813 8.06 -16.90 35.49
C VAL A 813 9.53 -17.07 35.10
N ALA A 814 9.92 -18.21 34.53
CA ALA A 814 11.30 -18.48 34.12
C ALA A 814 11.82 -17.40 33.15
N ARG A 815 11.05 -17.07 32.10
CA ARG A 815 11.46 -16.07 31.10
C ARG A 815 11.57 -14.67 31.68
N ASN A 816 10.62 -14.24 32.51
CA ASN A 816 10.60 -12.86 33.00
C ASN A 816 11.50 -12.65 34.22
N LEU A 817 11.65 -13.65 35.09
CA LEU A 817 12.61 -13.60 36.18
C LEU A 817 14.05 -13.54 35.64
N HIS A 818 14.37 -14.33 34.60
CA HIS A 818 15.68 -14.25 33.95
C HIS A 818 15.97 -12.84 33.42
N LYS A 819 15.01 -12.17 32.77
CA LYS A 819 15.16 -10.78 32.32
C LYS A 819 15.49 -9.82 33.47
N LEU A 820 14.82 -9.98 34.62
CA LEU A 820 15.06 -9.16 35.81
C LEU A 820 16.44 -9.42 36.44
N MET A 821 16.88 -10.68 36.46
CA MET A 821 18.15 -11.08 37.05
C MET A 821 19.35 -10.77 36.13
N ALA A 822 19.17 -10.85 34.81
CA ALA A 822 20.19 -10.62 33.79
C ALA A 822 20.05 -9.25 33.10
N TYR A 823 19.92 -8.18 33.90
CA TYR A 823 19.84 -6.81 33.38
C TYR A 823 21.15 -6.40 32.67
N LYS A 824 21.02 -5.47 31.71
CA LYS A 824 22.12 -5.10 30.80
C LYS A 824 23.00 -3.99 31.36
N ASP A 825 23.85 -4.35 32.32
CA ASP A 825 24.94 -3.48 32.77
C ASP A 825 26.17 -3.52 31.88
N GLU A 826 27.18 -2.71 32.19
CA GLU A 826 28.40 -2.57 31.39
C GLU A 826 29.17 -3.89 31.28
N TYR A 827 29.13 -4.74 32.31
CA TYR A 827 29.81 -6.02 32.33
C TYR A 827 29.11 -7.04 31.42
N GLU A 828 27.78 -7.07 31.47
CA GLU A 828 26.97 -7.97 30.65
C GLU A 828 26.96 -7.56 29.18
N VAL A 829 26.83 -6.26 28.90
CA VAL A 829 26.98 -5.73 27.53
C VAL A 829 28.33 -6.14 26.96
N ALA A 830 29.42 -6.00 27.74
CA ALA A 830 30.74 -6.44 27.29
C ALA A 830 30.84 -7.96 27.06
N ARG A 831 30.20 -8.79 27.91
CA ARG A 831 30.13 -10.25 27.71
C ARG A 831 29.45 -10.60 26.39
N LEU A 832 28.27 -10.01 26.14
CA LEU A 832 27.42 -10.33 25.01
C LEU A 832 27.98 -9.80 23.68
N LEU A 833 28.60 -8.61 23.66
CA LEU A 833 29.24 -8.06 22.46
C LEU A 833 30.49 -8.85 22.05
N LEU A 834 31.14 -9.54 23.00
CA LEU A 834 32.31 -10.39 22.77
C LEU A 834 31.97 -11.88 22.55
N GLY A 835 30.71 -12.27 22.67
CA GLY A 835 30.27 -13.66 22.53
C GLY A 835 30.40 -14.18 21.09
N ASP A 836 30.52 -15.50 20.94
CA ASP A 836 30.65 -16.15 19.63
C ASP A 836 29.40 -15.91 18.76
N GLU A 837 28.21 -16.00 19.35
CA GLU A 837 26.93 -15.70 18.71
C GLU A 837 26.91 -14.30 18.07
N ALA A 838 27.40 -13.29 18.81
CA ALA A 838 27.49 -11.92 18.31
C ALA A 838 28.48 -11.80 17.13
N ASN A 839 29.66 -12.40 17.27
CA ASN A 839 30.66 -12.42 16.21
C ASN A 839 30.15 -13.09 14.93
N ASP A 840 29.41 -14.18 15.06
CA ASP A 840 28.86 -14.91 13.92
C ASP A 840 27.71 -14.14 13.26
N ALA A 841 26.87 -13.45 14.04
CA ALA A 841 25.88 -12.52 13.51
C ALA A 841 26.55 -11.39 12.70
N TYR A 842 27.63 -10.79 13.21
CA TYR A 842 28.38 -9.76 12.49
C TYR A 842 29.02 -10.29 11.20
N LYS A 843 29.67 -11.45 11.24
CA LYS A 843 30.26 -12.10 10.05
C LYS A 843 29.21 -12.49 9.03
N THR A 844 28.02 -12.89 9.46
CA THR A 844 26.89 -13.20 8.57
C THR A 844 26.50 -11.98 7.75
N VAL A 845 26.58 -10.77 8.31
CA VAL A 845 26.28 -9.54 7.57
C VAL A 845 27.49 -9.01 6.80
N GLY A 846 28.63 -8.83 7.46
CA GLY A 846 29.82 -8.16 6.91
C GLY A 846 30.82 -9.05 6.17
N GLY A 847 30.73 -10.37 6.33
CA GLY A 847 31.69 -11.35 5.83
C GLY A 847 32.76 -11.72 6.87
N PRO A 848 33.60 -12.75 6.58
CA PRO A 848 34.60 -13.27 7.53
C PRO A 848 35.63 -12.22 7.99
N ASN A 849 35.96 -11.25 7.14
CA ASN A 849 36.95 -10.20 7.42
C ASN A 849 36.31 -8.88 7.89
N THR A 850 35.06 -8.91 8.35
CA THR A 850 34.37 -7.69 8.76
C THR A 850 35.06 -7.02 9.95
N THR A 851 35.07 -5.68 9.94
CA THR A 851 35.45 -4.87 11.11
C THR A 851 34.19 -4.39 11.80
N VAL A 852 34.06 -4.73 13.08
CA VAL A 852 32.95 -4.32 13.93
C VAL A 852 33.31 -3.01 14.64
N THR A 853 32.41 -2.04 14.58
CA THR A 853 32.46 -0.80 15.35
C THR A 853 31.24 -0.74 16.26
N TYR A 854 31.45 -0.80 17.57
CA TYR A 854 30.39 -0.70 18.57
C TYR A 854 30.05 0.76 18.84
N HIS A 855 28.76 1.07 19.02
CA HIS A 855 28.26 2.41 19.34
C HIS A 855 27.75 2.42 20.78
N LEU A 856 28.54 2.92 21.71
CA LEU A 856 28.23 2.89 23.15
C LEU A 856 28.03 4.29 23.71
N HIS A 857 27.09 4.44 24.64
CA HIS A 857 26.88 5.66 25.42
C HIS A 857 26.96 5.33 26.92
N PRO A 858 28.16 5.12 27.49
CA PRO A 858 28.28 4.66 28.88
C PRO A 858 27.61 5.64 29.86
N PRO A 859 26.77 5.17 30.80
CA PRO A 859 26.02 6.03 31.72
C PRO A 859 26.89 7.01 32.50
N MET A 860 28.06 6.56 32.97
CA MET A 860 29.02 7.39 33.71
C MET A 860 29.59 8.53 32.86
N LEU A 861 29.86 8.30 31.57
CA LEU A 861 30.38 9.36 30.69
C LEU A 861 29.26 10.32 30.28
N ARG A 862 28.04 9.82 30.15
CA ARG A 862 26.85 10.64 29.90
C ARG A 862 26.57 11.58 31.07
N SER A 863 26.61 11.11 32.31
CA SER A 863 26.42 11.97 33.48
C SER A 863 27.51 13.03 33.63
N LEU A 864 28.68 12.80 33.01
CA LEU A 864 29.77 13.77 32.89
C LEU A 864 29.63 14.72 31.67
N GLY A 865 28.47 14.72 30.99
CA GLY A 865 28.16 15.65 29.90
C GLY A 865 28.52 15.16 28.49
N MET A 866 28.75 13.86 28.29
CA MET A 866 28.97 13.32 26.95
C MET A 866 27.65 13.16 26.20
N ASP A 867 27.45 13.94 25.14
CA ASP A 867 26.20 13.92 24.34
C ASP A 867 26.26 13.04 23.09
N ARG A 868 27.43 12.50 22.75
CA ARG A 868 27.65 11.66 21.56
C ARG A 868 28.13 10.26 21.92
N LYS A 869 27.69 9.27 21.15
CA LYS A 869 28.13 7.88 21.30
C LYS A 869 29.60 7.69 20.95
N LEU A 870 30.28 6.88 21.75
CA LEU A 870 31.63 6.40 21.47
C LEU A 870 31.59 5.33 20.38
N LYS A 871 32.43 5.52 19.36
CA LYS A 871 32.68 4.54 18.30
C LYS A 871 33.92 3.72 18.66
N LEU A 872 33.70 2.48 19.04
CA LEU A 872 34.76 1.60 19.55
C LEU A 872 35.02 0.44 18.58
N GLN A 873 36.28 0.25 18.18
CA GLN A 873 36.69 -0.81 17.26
C GLN A 873 37.60 -1.84 17.98
N ARG A 874 38.66 -2.33 17.33
CA ARG A 874 39.56 -3.36 17.87
C ARG A 874 40.27 -2.96 19.18
N SER A 875 40.53 -1.68 19.39
CA SER A 875 41.19 -1.17 20.61
C SER A 875 40.31 -1.27 21.87
N ALA A 876 39.00 -1.48 21.72
CA ALA A 876 38.09 -1.62 22.86
C ALA A 876 37.99 -3.06 23.39
N ILE A 877 38.45 -4.06 22.63
CA ILE A 877 38.35 -5.47 23.02
C ILE A 877 39.06 -5.75 24.35
N PRO A 878 40.31 -5.27 24.61
CA PRO A 878 40.96 -5.47 25.90
C PRO A 878 40.17 -4.84 27.06
N ALA A 879 39.63 -3.64 26.86
CA ALA A 879 38.82 -2.95 27.86
C ALA A 879 37.50 -3.69 28.14
N MET A 880 36.80 -4.17 27.10
CA MET A 880 35.59 -4.99 27.25
C MET A 880 35.88 -6.34 27.90
N LYS A 881 37.04 -6.96 27.63
CA LYS A 881 37.47 -8.19 28.34
C LYS A 881 37.72 -7.91 29.82
N ALA A 882 38.33 -6.78 30.15
CA ALA A 882 38.53 -6.36 31.54
C ALA A 882 37.18 -6.10 32.24
N LEU A 883 36.27 -5.37 31.59
CA LEU A 883 34.90 -5.17 32.09
C LEU A 883 34.18 -6.51 32.32
N ARG A 884 34.16 -7.39 31.33
CA ARG A 884 33.59 -8.75 31.47
C ARG A 884 34.17 -9.51 32.67
N ALA A 885 35.48 -9.44 32.88
CA ALA A 885 36.14 -10.11 34.01
C ALA A 885 35.79 -9.49 35.38
N SER A 886 35.45 -8.20 35.39
CA SER A 886 35.05 -7.43 36.57
C SER A 886 33.60 -7.67 37.02
N LYS A 887 32.88 -8.66 36.47
CA LYS A 887 31.49 -8.97 36.88
C LYS A 887 31.28 -9.18 38.39
N ARG A 888 32.33 -9.54 39.13
CA ARG A 888 32.30 -9.66 40.60
C ARG A 888 32.11 -8.33 41.34
N LEU A 889 32.34 -7.20 40.66
CA LEU A 889 32.09 -5.86 41.19
C LEU A 889 30.60 -5.46 41.07
N ARG A 890 29.80 -6.22 40.33
CA ARG A 890 28.35 -6.01 40.23
C ARG A 890 27.71 -6.08 41.62
N GLY A 891 26.96 -5.04 41.98
CA GLY A 891 26.30 -4.94 43.29
C GLY A 891 27.22 -4.55 44.46
N THR A 892 28.50 -4.26 44.21
CA THR A 892 29.38 -3.67 45.23
C THR A 892 29.11 -2.16 45.33
N ARG A 893 29.11 -1.59 46.55
CA ARG A 893 28.99 -0.13 46.72
C ARG A 893 30.25 0.52 46.17
N ALA A 894 30.08 1.40 45.19
CA ALA A 894 31.14 2.26 44.66
C ALA A 894 31.58 3.31 45.68
#